data_AF-A0A2A6CCP2-F1
#
_entry.id   AF-A0A2A6CCP2-F1
#
_cell.length_a   1.000
_cell.length_b   1.000
_cell.length_c   1.000
_cell.angle_alpha   90.00
_cell.angle_beta   90.00
_cell.angle_gamma   90.00
#
_symmetry.space_group_name_H-M   'P 1'
#
loop_
_entity.id
_entity.type
_entity.pdbx_description
1 polymer ?
#
loop_
_entity_poly.entity_id
_entity_poly.type
_entity_poly.pdbx_seq_one_letter_code
_entity_poly.pdbx_strand_id
1 'polypeptide(L)'
;MANVEGTGGIRQCYTDIVKAEKTEDWNSALKATNRLLKKFTKEGKIAFKCKLIALIQLGLWEDALLLIKKTPAAEMGAAHFEKAYIHYRTNENEESLEELSKCHPDDVRALELKAQLLYRLDRFQEAYDVYKHLMKNHSDEQDEERKANIVAVEAQLASIKQNTVSLVDSLDTFEQLYNSACVDIETDKLNDAHKKLDKALPLARESLAESDLTEEEMEEESASIALQKAFVLHKMGDIQMAAEMYKKIESVKSGDKSVQAALLNNLASISHRSNLNDARKKLKSATQIDKTKLSRHQRFTLLLNQALVLLHSNQREPAKRAIDDLVKEYGSLKEAELTEAALHWKGGDSKKAVAAIPSNDKVSILARTHILVNLGKWDDALNELQNLPVEVKKKSGIVSLIAAIQETKGDVQGAVNTLDTARKGWKGKELACVLDTLATLATTRERHTEAATYLEELNKVTPDDVSVISRLIRAYSYVDTAKADALRERAFPEGSSEGVDVDELEESDWILYGDKYKQRKEAKEGIEKADTEIVTGKLRKRKRKRTILPKNFDPNVKPDPERWLPKEERTAYKKKRKNREREVGRGTQGSAAAPSVEYKGAEGNTSSPRPTPNQSEPRQHHKTVQQKKKKGKGNKMSWLRPPPAGTKLVPWVPDLIFIPISRAFERVGVYFYNRVLSKTEIGLFDKRWNKNVHGPYCHWRYYGTRDTRLMNVKLSELPAWLARREKTPGAFYNEVMRNIWRVHHKWYSGPVYNNTVKTIFRFIFCYSFLCWLVKSHRYLDFQKTMMKRGAFIVLEGLDRSGKTTQAKKLADWLKSRGETVHLMRFPDRDEPFGKVIDAYLKKEIELASPQALHLAFSLNRWQKAGEIRSLISLGTYIVCDRYCYSGVAYSIASGLDEKWVKCADIGLPQPDIVLRFDVDTDVAAQRGGFGDERLECNELQKKVLIEMKKLTDERWKIVNANDSMEGVHNQRRKQEEMGKMEGEYSYDIEKMSYHRRICVDEDVEEMGRIEYKWDRYEMMKRENQYR
;
A
#
# COMPACT_ATOMS: atom_id res chain seq x y z
N MET A 1 -60.44 -11.06 -70.93
CA MET A 1 -60.36 -10.12 -69.79
C MET A 1 -60.03 -10.93 -68.54
N ALA A 2 -58.77 -10.98 -68.08
CA ALA A 2 -58.37 -11.86 -66.96
C ALA A 2 -57.05 -11.43 -66.28
N ASN A 3 -56.79 -10.13 -66.12
CA ASN A 3 -55.47 -9.65 -65.68
C ASN A 3 -55.51 -8.34 -64.85
N VAL A 4 -56.64 -8.02 -64.20
CA VAL A 4 -56.83 -6.75 -63.47
C VAL A 4 -56.93 -6.94 -61.93
N GLU A 5 -57.41 -8.08 -61.44
CA GLU A 5 -57.61 -8.30 -59.99
C GLU A 5 -56.28 -8.50 -59.22
N GLY A 6 -55.26 -9.07 -59.88
CA GLY A 6 -53.97 -9.35 -59.24
C GLY A 6 -53.21 -8.09 -58.82
N THR A 7 -53.25 -7.03 -59.63
CA THR A 7 -52.50 -5.79 -59.38
C THR A 7 -53.04 -5.01 -58.18
N GLY A 8 -54.36 -5.04 -57.94
CA GLY A 8 -54.98 -4.43 -56.76
C GLY A 8 -54.51 -5.09 -55.45
N GLY A 9 -54.48 -6.42 -55.40
CA GLY A 9 -54.01 -7.16 -54.22
C GLY A 9 -52.53 -6.94 -53.91
N ILE A 10 -51.69 -6.84 -54.94
CA ILE A 10 -50.26 -6.50 -54.84
C ILE A 10 -50.09 -5.07 -54.34
N ARG A 11 -50.77 -4.10 -54.98
CA ARG A 11 -50.72 -2.68 -54.62
C ARG A 11 -51.17 -2.45 -53.17
N GLN A 12 -52.18 -3.18 -52.69
CA GLN A 12 -52.57 -3.11 -51.27
C GLN A 12 -51.46 -3.63 -50.35
N CYS A 13 -50.77 -4.71 -50.69
CA CYS A 13 -49.66 -5.23 -49.88
C CYS A 13 -48.49 -4.24 -49.79
N TYR A 14 -48.10 -3.57 -50.88
CA TYR A 14 -47.12 -2.48 -50.81
C TYR A 14 -47.65 -1.25 -50.06
N THR A 15 -48.94 -0.91 -50.21
CA THR A 15 -49.56 0.19 -49.43
C THR A 15 -49.52 -0.10 -47.93
N ASP A 16 -49.78 -1.34 -47.52
CA ASP A 16 -49.65 -1.80 -46.13
C ASP A 16 -48.19 -1.69 -45.64
N ILE A 17 -47.20 -2.03 -46.47
CA ILE A 17 -45.76 -1.95 -46.13
C ILE A 17 -45.34 -0.48 -45.97
N VAL A 18 -45.61 0.38 -46.94
CA VAL A 18 -45.22 1.81 -46.90
C VAL A 18 -45.96 2.56 -45.79
N LYS A 19 -47.19 2.14 -45.45
CA LYS A 19 -47.88 2.67 -44.27
C LYS A 19 -47.18 2.23 -42.98
N ALA A 20 -46.81 0.96 -42.86
CA ALA A 20 -46.14 0.42 -41.68
C ALA A 20 -44.73 1.02 -41.48
N GLU A 21 -44.00 1.26 -42.57
CA GLU A 21 -42.73 2.01 -42.61
C GLU A 21 -42.91 3.43 -42.07
N LYS A 22 -43.91 4.18 -42.56
CA LYS A 22 -44.26 5.54 -42.08
C LYS A 22 -44.81 5.61 -40.65
N THR A 23 -45.08 4.48 -40.01
CA THR A 23 -45.49 4.41 -38.59
C THR A 23 -44.56 3.53 -37.76
N GLU A 24 -43.39 3.18 -38.30
CA GLU A 24 -42.35 2.31 -37.70
C GLU A 24 -42.86 0.96 -37.14
N ASP A 25 -44.02 0.49 -37.61
CA ASP A 25 -44.62 -0.80 -37.22
C ASP A 25 -44.04 -1.93 -38.08
N TRP A 26 -42.77 -2.24 -37.82
CA TRP A 26 -42.05 -3.31 -38.49
C TRP A 26 -42.71 -4.70 -38.30
N ASN A 27 -43.53 -4.88 -37.26
CA ASN A 27 -44.35 -6.08 -37.07
C ASN A 27 -45.48 -6.17 -38.10
N SER A 28 -46.15 -5.07 -38.43
CA SER A 28 -47.13 -5.03 -39.51
C SER A 28 -46.47 -5.09 -40.90
N ALA A 29 -45.29 -4.49 -41.08
CA ALA A 29 -44.50 -4.66 -42.30
C ALA A 29 -44.11 -6.14 -42.53
N LEU A 30 -43.68 -6.86 -41.47
CA LEU A 30 -43.39 -8.29 -41.53
C LEU A 30 -44.65 -9.13 -41.84
N LYS A 31 -45.82 -8.77 -41.30
CA LYS A 31 -47.11 -9.40 -41.66
C LYS A 31 -47.54 -9.11 -43.10
N ALA A 32 -47.24 -7.93 -43.63
CA ALA A 32 -47.55 -7.55 -45.02
C ALA A 32 -46.62 -8.25 -46.03
N THR A 33 -45.31 -8.26 -45.78
CA THR A 33 -44.33 -8.96 -46.65
C THR A 33 -44.53 -10.48 -46.66
N ASN A 34 -44.89 -11.11 -45.53
CA ASN A 34 -45.27 -12.52 -45.52
C ASN A 34 -46.58 -12.81 -46.28
N ARG A 35 -47.56 -11.88 -46.30
CA ARG A 35 -48.77 -11.99 -47.16
C ARG A 35 -48.42 -11.87 -48.65
N LEU A 36 -47.52 -10.95 -49.00
CA LEU A 36 -47.04 -10.72 -50.37
C LEU A 36 -46.29 -11.96 -50.91
N LEU A 37 -45.27 -12.45 -50.19
CA LEU A 37 -44.50 -13.65 -50.54
C LEU A 37 -45.38 -14.91 -50.70
N LYS A 38 -46.40 -15.08 -49.84
CA LYS A 38 -47.31 -16.25 -49.89
C LYS A 38 -48.29 -16.20 -51.07
N LYS A 39 -48.61 -15.03 -51.62
CA LYS A 39 -49.60 -14.87 -52.70
C LYS A 39 -48.97 -14.63 -54.08
N PHE A 40 -47.81 -13.98 -54.16
CA PHE A 40 -47.28 -13.41 -55.40
C PHE A 40 -45.79 -13.76 -55.60
N THR A 41 -45.50 -15.04 -55.82
CA THR A 41 -44.12 -15.58 -55.93
C THR A 41 -43.26 -14.90 -56.99
N LYS A 42 -43.85 -14.39 -58.09
CA LYS A 42 -43.12 -13.69 -59.16
C LYS A 42 -42.50 -12.35 -58.74
N GLU A 43 -42.95 -11.73 -57.65
CA GLU A 43 -42.35 -10.51 -57.08
C GLU A 43 -41.35 -10.80 -55.96
N GLY A 44 -40.93 -12.07 -55.81
CA GLY A 44 -40.12 -12.57 -54.70
C GLY A 44 -38.91 -11.70 -54.34
N LYS A 45 -38.22 -11.10 -55.31
CA LYS A 45 -37.02 -10.26 -55.11
C LYS A 45 -37.27 -9.03 -54.23
N ILE A 46 -38.31 -8.24 -54.53
CA ILE A 46 -38.64 -7.04 -53.75
C ILE A 46 -39.24 -7.46 -52.41
N ALA A 47 -40.16 -8.42 -52.43
CA ALA A 47 -40.82 -8.93 -51.23
C ALA A 47 -39.83 -9.59 -50.23
N PHE A 48 -38.76 -10.23 -50.73
CA PHE A 48 -37.64 -10.76 -49.94
C PHE A 48 -36.86 -9.62 -49.28
N LYS A 49 -36.44 -8.61 -50.05
CA LYS A 49 -35.70 -7.45 -49.51
C LYS A 49 -36.51 -6.70 -48.45
N CYS A 50 -37.78 -6.41 -48.70
CA CYS A 50 -38.67 -5.79 -47.71
C CYS A 50 -38.85 -6.65 -46.45
N LYS A 51 -38.95 -7.99 -46.58
CA LYS A 51 -38.99 -8.89 -45.42
C LYS A 51 -37.68 -8.88 -44.64
N LEU A 52 -36.55 -8.85 -45.34
CA LEU A 52 -35.22 -8.83 -44.75
C LEU A 52 -34.98 -7.55 -43.94
N ILE A 53 -35.37 -6.39 -44.49
CA ILE A 53 -35.37 -5.10 -43.78
C ILE A 53 -36.27 -5.13 -42.55
N ALA A 54 -37.50 -5.66 -42.65
CA ALA A 54 -38.39 -5.78 -41.50
C ALA A 54 -37.82 -6.70 -40.38
N LEU A 55 -37.08 -7.76 -40.73
CA LEU A 55 -36.39 -8.60 -39.75
C LEU A 55 -35.18 -7.90 -39.12
N ILE A 56 -34.42 -7.11 -39.90
CA ILE A 56 -33.32 -6.26 -39.40
C ILE A 56 -33.83 -5.25 -38.38
N GLN A 57 -34.90 -4.52 -38.71
CA GLN A 57 -35.47 -3.48 -37.82
C GLN A 57 -36.13 -4.07 -36.56
N LEU A 58 -36.61 -5.33 -36.61
CA LEU A 58 -37.08 -6.07 -35.44
C LEU A 58 -35.96 -6.75 -34.64
N GLY A 59 -34.70 -6.65 -35.07
CA GLY A 59 -33.55 -7.29 -34.42
C GLY A 59 -33.53 -8.82 -34.52
N LEU A 60 -34.25 -9.42 -35.47
CA LEU A 60 -34.44 -10.87 -35.61
C LEU A 60 -33.35 -11.49 -36.51
N TRP A 61 -32.09 -11.38 -36.08
CA TRP A 61 -30.90 -11.76 -36.86
C TRP A 61 -30.89 -13.24 -37.28
N GLU A 62 -31.31 -14.15 -36.38
CA GLU A 62 -31.35 -15.59 -36.67
C GLU A 62 -32.40 -15.95 -37.73
N ASP A 63 -33.60 -15.36 -37.65
CA ASP A 63 -34.64 -15.51 -38.68
C ASP A 63 -34.21 -14.90 -40.02
N ALA A 64 -33.43 -13.81 -40.00
CA ALA A 64 -32.88 -13.18 -41.19
C ALA A 64 -31.81 -14.05 -41.87
N LEU A 65 -30.87 -14.63 -41.10
CA LEU A 65 -29.94 -15.65 -41.60
C LEU A 65 -30.67 -16.89 -42.12
N LEU A 66 -31.70 -17.36 -41.43
CA LEU A 66 -32.50 -18.52 -41.82
C LEU A 66 -33.32 -18.23 -43.09
N LEU A 67 -33.76 -16.99 -43.31
CA LEU A 67 -34.39 -16.55 -44.55
C LEU A 67 -33.37 -16.56 -45.71
N ILE A 68 -32.17 -15.99 -45.51
CA ILE A 68 -31.08 -16.03 -46.50
C ILE A 68 -30.71 -17.48 -46.85
N LYS A 69 -30.54 -18.35 -45.85
CA LYS A 69 -30.14 -19.77 -46.03
C LYS A 69 -31.24 -20.65 -46.65
N LYS A 70 -32.50 -20.19 -46.71
CA LYS A 70 -33.64 -20.93 -47.32
C LYS A 70 -34.05 -20.46 -48.72
N THR A 71 -33.73 -19.23 -49.11
CA THR A 71 -34.10 -18.69 -50.43
C THR A 71 -33.01 -18.97 -51.46
N PRO A 72 -33.33 -19.39 -52.70
CA PRO A 72 -32.35 -19.52 -53.77
C PRO A 72 -31.75 -18.17 -54.18
N ALA A 73 -30.46 -18.13 -54.53
CA ALA A 73 -29.78 -16.88 -54.92
C ALA A 73 -30.48 -16.11 -56.07
N ALA A 74 -31.11 -16.83 -57.01
CA ALA A 74 -31.87 -16.25 -58.11
C ALA A 74 -33.12 -15.45 -57.67
N GLU A 75 -33.64 -15.71 -56.47
CA GLU A 75 -34.85 -15.09 -55.91
C GLU A 75 -34.57 -13.92 -54.95
N MET A 76 -33.33 -13.77 -54.45
CA MET A 76 -32.98 -12.75 -53.45
C MET A 76 -32.94 -11.32 -53.99
N GLY A 77 -32.54 -11.13 -55.25
CA GLY A 77 -32.31 -9.81 -55.84
C GLY A 77 -31.10 -9.06 -55.26
N ALA A 78 -31.03 -7.74 -55.51
CA ALA A 78 -29.94 -6.88 -55.06
C ALA A 78 -30.07 -6.52 -53.56
N ALA A 79 -29.67 -7.47 -52.71
CA ALA A 79 -29.75 -7.38 -51.25
C ALA A 79 -28.39 -7.58 -50.56
N HIS A 80 -27.28 -7.27 -51.25
CA HIS A 80 -25.92 -7.49 -50.75
C HIS A 80 -25.61 -6.68 -49.48
N PHE A 81 -26.01 -5.41 -49.42
CA PHE A 81 -25.85 -4.57 -48.23
C PHE A 81 -26.62 -5.14 -47.03
N GLU A 82 -27.88 -5.52 -47.19
CA GLU A 82 -28.69 -6.03 -46.07
C GLU A 82 -28.17 -7.38 -45.54
N LYS A 83 -27.68 -8.26 -46.42
CA LYS A 83 -26.99 -9.50 -46.00
C LYS A 83 -25.69 -9.19 -45.26
N ALA A 84 -24.86 -8.30 -45.80
CA ALA A 84 -23.62 -7.91 -45.15
C ALA A 84 -23.86 -7.32 -43.76
N TYR A 85 -24.90 -6.50 -43.60
CA TYR A 85 -25.32 -5.97 -42.31
C TYR A 85 -25.75 -7.07 -41.35
N ILE A 86 -26.50 -8.08 -41.81
CA ILE A 86 -26.86 -9.24 -40.97
C ILE A 86 -25.60 -10.00 -40.54
N HIS A 87 -24.70 -10.35 -41.46
CA HIS A 87 -23.44 -11.02 -41.17
C HIS A 87 -22.55 -10.21 -40.19
N TYR A 88 -22.52 -8.88 -40.34
CA TYR A 88 -21.85 -7.96 -39.41
C TYR A 88 -22.47 -7.97 -38.01
N ARG A 89 -23.80 -8.10 -37.90
CA ARG A 89 -24.52 -8.20 -36.61
C ARG A 89 -24.42 -9.60 -35.98
N THR A 90 -24.23 -10.66 -36.76
CA THR A 90 -24.01 -12.05 -36.30
C THR A 90 -22.53 -12.40 -36.11
N ASN A 91 -21.61 -11.46 -36.36
CA ASN A 91 -20.15 -11.59 -36.25
C ASN A 91 -19.51 -12.56 -37.27
N GLU A 92 -20.22 -12.87 -38.35
CA GLU A 92 -19.75 -13.53 -39.59
C GLU A 92 -18.99 -12.48 -40.43
N ASN A 93 -17.81 -12.06 -39.92
CA ASN A 93 -17.11 -10.85 -40.39
C ASN A 93 -16.45 -10.99 -41.78
N GLU A 94 -16.05 -12.20 -42.18
CA GLU A 94 -15.42 -12.43 -43.49
C GLU A 94 -16.48 -12.48 -44.59
N GLU A 95 -17.60 -13.15 -44.32
CA GLU A 95 -18.79 -13.21 -45.16
C GLU A 95 -19.42 -11.83 -45.38
N SER A 96 -19.38 -10.98 -44.34
CA SER A 96 -19.79 -9.58 -44.43
C SER A 96 -18.90 -8.75 -45.36
N LEU A 97 -17.57 -8.93 -45.31
CA LEU A 97 -16.65 -8.31 -46.28
C LEU A 97 -16.87 -8.84 -47.71
N GLU A 98 -17.18 -10.13 -47.87
CA GLU A 98 -17.43 -10.72 -49.20
C GLU A 98 -18.71 -10.14 -49.83
N GLU A 99 -19.84 -10.06 -49.10
CA GLU A 99 -21.05 -9.43 -49.64
C GLU A 99 -20.87 -7.91 -49.85
N LEU A 100 -20.09 -7.20 -49.02
CA LEU A 100 -19.75 -5.78 -49.25
C LEU A 100 -18.95 -5.56 -50.54
N SER A 101 -18.08 -6.51 -50.93
CA SER A 101 -17.36 -6.44 -52.20
C SER A 101 -18.26 -6.55 -53.45
N LYS A 102 -19.53 -6.97 -53.26
CA LYS A 102 -20.56 -7.12 -54.30
C LYS A 102 -21.54 -5.94 -54.32
N CYS A 103 -21.40 -4.96 -53.42
CA CYS A 103 -22.12 -3.69 -53.47
C CYS A 103 -21.56 -2.76 -54.56
N HIS A 104 -22.28 -1.68 -54.88
CA HIS A 104 -21.75 -0.64 -55.74
C HIS A 104 -20.57 0.08 -55.04
N PRO A 105 -19.45 0.40 -55.73
CA PRO A 105 -18.30 1.04 -55.11
C PRO A 105 -18.64 2.34 -54.36
N ASP A 106 -19.57 3.12 -54.90
CA ASP A 106 -19.99 4.43 -54.36
C ASP A 106 -21.27 4.36 -53.48
N ASP A 107 -21.70 3.17 -53.02
CA ASP A 107 -22.79 3.09 -52.03
C ASP A 107 -22.25 3.46 -50.64
N VAL A 108 -22.48 4.72 -50.23
CA VAL A 108 -22.05 5.33 -48.96
C VAL A 108 -22.21 4.38 -47.78
N ARG A 109 -23.36 3.74 -47.66
CA ARG A 109 -23.72 2.85 -46.53
C ARG A 109 -22.86 1.58 -46.52
N ALA A 110 -22.53 1.07 -47.71
CA ALA A 110 -21.65 -0.08 -47.86
C ALA A 110 -20.19 0.32 -47.55
N LEU A 111 -19.75 1.51 -47.92
CA LEU A 111 -18.44 2.05 -47.55
C LEU A 111 -18.31 2.27 -46.03
N GLU A 112 -19.34 2.79 -45.36
CA GLU A 112 -19.36 2.99 -43.91
C GLU A 112 -19.34 1.66 -43.15
N LEU A 113 -20.21 0.73 -43.51
CA LEU A 113 -20.23 -0.61 -42.91
C LEU A 113 -18.89 -1.33 -43.14
N LYS A 114 -18.27 -1.15 -44.31
CA LYS A 114 -16.92 -1.64 -44.62
C LYS A 114 -15.86 -0.99 -43.73
N ALA A 115 -15.92 0.32 -43.48
CA ALA A 115 -14.95 1.01 -42.62
C ALA A 115 -15.07 0.58 -41.15
N GLN A 116 -16.31 0.47 -40.62
CA GLN A 116 -16.57 -0.09 -39.29
C GLN A 116 -16.08 -1.54 -39.14
N LEU A 117 -16.27 -2.36 -40.18
CA LEU A 117 -15.83 -3.77 -40.20
C LEU A 117 -14.31 -3.90 -40.34
N LEU A 118 -13.65 -3.05 -41.13
CA LEU A 118 -12.18 -2.99 -41.22
C LEU A 118 -11.58 -2.57 -39.87
N TYR A 119 -12.18 -1.58 -39.18
CA TYR A 119 -11.79 -1.20 -37.82
C TYR A 119 -11.94 -2.36 -36.82
N ARG A 120 -13.04 -3.12 -36.87
CA ARG A 120 -13.26 -4.33 -36.05
C ARG A 120 -12.20 -5.42 -36.29
N LEU A 121 -11.64 -5.48 -37.50
CA LEU A 121 -10.66 -6.49 -37.93
C LEU A 121 -9.19 -6.06 -37.76
N ASP A 122 -8.91 -5.03 -36.94
CA ASP A 122 -7.59 -4.40 -36.77
C ASP A 122 -6.97 -3.84 -38.09
N ARG A 123 -7.75 -3.68 -39.18
CA ARG A 123 -7.31 -3.22 -40.52
C ARG A 123 -7.39 -1.69 -40.66
N PHE A 124 -6.79 -0.99 -39.69
CA PHE A 124 -7.00 0.45 -39.49
C PHE A 124 -6.60 1.33 -40.68
N GLN A 125 -5.53 1.02 -41.41
CA GLN A 125 -5.12 1.82 -42.58
C GLN A 125 -6.18 1.81 -43.68
N GLU A 126 -6.74 0.63 -44.00
CA GLU A 126 -7.81 0.51 -45.00
C GLU A 126 -9.11 1.17 -44.52
N ALA A 127 -9.40 1.13 -43.21
CA ALA A 127 -10.54 1.85 -42.63
C ALA A 127 -10.38 3.37 -42.77
N TYR A 128 -9.17 3.90 -42.50
CA TYR A 128 -8.83 5.31 -42.66
C TYR A 128 -8.92 5.75 -44.12
N ASP A 129 -8.40 4.97 -45.07
CA ASP A 129 -8.50 5.31 -46.49
C ASP A 129 -9.95 5.30 -47.02
N VAL A 130 -10.82 4.43 -46.48
CA VAL A 130 -12.27 4.45 -46.79
C VAL A 130 -12.98 5.65 -46.13
N TYR A 131 -12.72 5.96 -44.86
CA TYR A 131 -13.31 7.16 -44.24
C TYR A 131 -12.81 8.45 -44.90
N LYS A 132 -11.54 8.51 -45.32
CA LYS A 132 -10.97 9.63 -46.08
C LYS A 132 -11.60 9.81 -47.46
N HIS A 133 -12.05 8.71 -48.09
CA HIS A 133 -12.86 8.77 -49.31
C HIS A 133 -14.27 9.33 -49.03
N LEU A 134 -14.92 8.83 -47.97
CA LEU A 134 -16.25 9.28 -47.54
C LEU A 134 -16.27 10.78 -47.22
N MET A 135 -15.43 11.24 -46.28
CA MET A 135 -15.32 12.64 -45.83
C MET A 135 -15.00 13.65 -46.95
N LYS A 136 -14.51 13.19 -48.10
CA LYS A 136 -14.19 14.05 -49.25
C LYS A 136 -15.35 14.16 -50.25
N ASN A 137 -16.16 13.11 -50.36
CA ASN A 137 -17.11 12.94 -51.47
C ASN A 137 -18.58 13.01 -51.03
N HIS A 138 -18.84 12.90 -49.73
CA HIS A 138 -20.18 12.94 -49.13
C HIS A 138 -20.20 13.86 -47.92
N SER A 139 -21.34 14.52 -47.70
CA SER A 139 -21.64 15.31 -46.52
C SER A 139 -23.14 15.23 -46.27
N ASP A 140 -23.52 14.93 -45.03
CA ASP A 140 -24.89 14.63 -44.60
C ASP A 140 -25.02 14.74 -43.06
N GLU A 141 -26.20 14.45 -42.53
CA GLU A 141 -26.51 14.55 -41.10
C GLU A 141 -25.64 13.63 -40.20
N GLN A 142 -24.89 12.67 -40.78
CA GLN A 142 -24.00 11.76 -40.06
C GLN A 142 -22.53 12.21 -40.04
N ASP A 143 -22.20 13.38 -40.62
CA ASP A 143 -20.81 13.87 -40.66
C ASP A 143 -20.14 13.98 -39.28
N GLU A 144 -20.88 14.30 -38.21
CA GLU A 144 -20.31 14.37 -36.86
C GLU A 144 -19.95 13.00 -36.28
N GLU A 145 -20.76 11.96 -36.57
CA GLU A 145 -20.45 10.56 -36.27
C GLU A 145 -19.26 10.09 -37.12
N ARG A 146 -19.21 10.49 -38.40
CA ARG A 146 -18.17 10.13 -39.36
C ARG A 146 -16.81 10.73 -38.96
N LYS A 147 -16.78 11.98 -38.50
CA LYS A 147 -15.65 12.65 -37.82
C LYS A 147 -15.23 11.89 -36.54
N ALA A 148 -16.17 11.52 -35.67
CA ALA A 148 -15.85 10.78 -34.45
C ALA A 148 -15.19 9.43 -34.76
N ASN A 149 -15.72 8.71 -35.73
CA ASN A 149 -15.21 7.42 -36.20
C ASN A 149 -13.82 7.52 -36.83
N ILE A 150 -13.55 8.49 -37.72
CA ILE A 150 -12.23 8.60 -38.38
C ILE A 150 -11.12 8.93 -37.36
N VAL A 151 -11.40 9.78 -36.37
CA VAL A 151 -10.44 10.10 -35.29
C VAL A 151 -10.19 8.89 -34.38
N ALA A 152 -11.17 7.99 -34.20
CA ALA A 152 -10.94 6.71 -33.52
C ALA A 152 -9.97 5.81 -34.32
N VAL A 153 -10.04 5.81 -35.66
CA VAL A 153 -9.06 5.10 -36.51
C VAL A 153 -7.67 5.74 -36.41
N GLU A 154 -7.58 7.07 -36.43
CA GLU A 154 -6.32 7.80 -36.23
C GLU A 154 -5.66 7.45 -34.89
N ALA A 155 -6.44 7.28 -33.81
CA ALA A 155 -5.92 6.86 -32.51
C ALA A 155 -5.30 5.45 -32.53
N GLN A 156 -5.92 4.49 -33.24
CA GLN A 156 -5.33 3.15 -33.39
C GLN A 156 -4.06 3.18 -34.25
N LEU A 157 -4.04 3.98 -35.33
CA LEU A 157 -2.85 4.16 -36.19
C LEU A 157 -1.69 4.83 -35.42
N ALA A 158 -1.98 5.79 -34.56
CA ALA A 158 -1.01 6.41 -33.64
C ALA A 158 -0.39 5.38 -32.68
N SER A 159 -1.16 4.44 -32.13
CA SER A 159 -0.63 3.36 -31.26
C SER A 159 0.36 2.43 -31.99
N ILE A 160 0.18 2.25 -33.30
CA ILE A 160 1.06 1.48 -34.21
C ILE A 160 2.26 2.35 -34.68
N LYS A 161 2.27 3.64 -34.33
CA LYS A 161 3.28 4.66 -34.69
C LYS A 161 3.34 4.94 -36.19
N GLN A 162 2.18 4.86 -36.84
CA GLN A 162 2.00 5.34 -38.20
C GLN A 162 1.51 6.80 -38.15
N ASN A 163 2.24 7.70 -38.81
CA ASN A 163 1.88 9.12 -38.84
C ASN A 163 0.71 9.35 -39.81
N THR A 164 -0.48 9.58 -39.27
CA THR A 164 -1.62 10.14 -40.02
C THR A 164 -1.51 11.67 -40.10
N VAL A 165 -2.32 12.26 -40.98
CA VAL A 165 -2.63 13.70 -40.97
C VAL A 165 -4.06 13.80 -40.45
N SER A 166 -4.32 14.60 -39.42
CA SER A 166 -5.68 14.82 -38.90
C SER A 166 -6.59 15.30 -40.03
N LEU A 167 -7.68 14.58 -40.29
CA LEU A 167 -8.64 14.91 -41.35
C LEU A 167 -9.86 15.73 -40.85
N VAL A 168 -9.81 16.18 -39.59
CA VAL A 168 -10.90 16.90 -38.92
C VAL A 168 -10.38 18.24 -38.39
N ASP A 169 -11.00 19.34 -38.85
CA ASP A 169 -10.61 20.72 -38.52
C ASP A 169 -11.21 21.24 -37.20
N SER A 170 -12.42 20.80 -36.85
CA SER A 170 -13.15 21.18 -35.63
C SER A 170 -13.56 19.95 -34.82
N LEU A 171 -13.47 20.05 -33.49
CA LEU A 171 -13.82 18.98 -32.55
C LEU A 171 -15.00 19.46 -31.71
N ASP A 172 -16.20 19.22 -32.22
CA ASP A 172 -17.44 19.84 -31.77
C ASP A 172 -18.23 18.91 -30.83
N THR A 173 -18.09 17.58 -30.98
CA THR A 173 -18.73 16.59 -30.09
C THR A 173 -17.79 16.06 -29.01
N PHE A 174 -18.36 15.56 -27.90
CA PHE A 174 -17.57 14.94 -26.83
C PHE A 174 -16.83 13.67 -27.30
N GLU A 175 -17.38 12.92 -28.25
CA GLU A 175 -16.74 11.73 -28.84
C GLU A 175 -15.49 12.10 -29.66
N GLN A 176 -15.60 13.15 -30.49
CA GLN A 176 -14.46 13.68 -31.24
C GLN A 176 -13.34 14.16 -30.31
N LEU A 177 -13.70 14.87 -29.23
CA LEU A 177 -12.74 15.29 -28.19
C LEU A 177 -12.11 14.09 -27.45
N TYR A 178 -12.89 13.06 -27.11
CA TYR A 178 -12.40 11.83 -26.47
C TYR A 178 -11.45 11.04 -27.38
N ASN A 179 -11.83 10.81 -28.64
CA ASN A 179 -10.99 10.10 -29.60
C ASN A 179 -9.73 10.90 -29.94
N SER A 180 -9.83 12.22 -30.07
CA SER A 180 -8.67 13.10 -30.29
C SER A 180 -7.75 13.18 -29.07
N ALA A 181 -8.27 12.98 -27.85
CA ALA A 181 -7.43 12.80 -26.67
C ALA A 181 -6.71 11.45 -26.67
N CYS A 182 -7.31 10.39 -27.22
CA CYS A 182 -6.62 9.11 -27.42
C CYS A 182 -5.46 9.23 -28.42
N VAL A 183 -5.60 10.02 -29.51
CA VAL A 183 -4.47 10.36 -30.41
C VAL A 183 -3.34 11.07 -29.65
N ASP A 184 -3.67 12.04 -28.79
CA ASP A 184 -2.67 12.74 -27.97
C ASP A 184 -1.99 11.81 -26.95
N ILE A 185 -2.70 10.83 -26.39
CA ILE A 185 -2.15 9.83 -25.45
C ILE A 185 -1.13 8.91 -26.12
N GLU A 186 -1.45 8.37 -27.31
CA GLU A 186 -0.53 7.50 -28.05
C GLU A 186 0.66 8.28 -28.64
N THR A 187 0.53 9.60 -28.81
CA THR A 187 1.63 10.51 -29.20
C THR A 187 2.33 11.20 -28.02
N ASP A 188 2.08 10.75 -26.78
CA ASP A 188 2.69 11.20 -25.51
C ASP A 188 2.46 12.69 -25.14
N LYS A 189 1.45 13.34 -25.77
CA LYS A 189 1.03 14.73 -25.53
C LYS A 189 0.04 14.84 -24.36
N LEU A 190 0.41 14.29 -23.20
CA LEU A 190 -0.48 14.10 -22.05
C LEU A 190 -1.20 15.38 -21.59
N ASN A 191 -0.53 16.54 -21.66
CA ASN A 191 -1.11 17.84 -21.29
C ASN A 191 -2.29 18.26 -22.19
N ASP A 192 -2.25 17.92 -23.49
CA ASP A 192 -3.29 18.29 -24.44
C ASP A 192 -4.43 17.27 -24.43
N ALA A 193 -4.11 15.98 -24.25
CA ALA A 193 -5.08 14.95 -23.92
C ALA A 193 -5.90 15.30 -22.66
N HIS A 194 -5.25 15.81 -21.60
CA HIS A 194 -5.95 16.24 -20.39
C HIS A 194 -6.94 17.37 -20.69
N LYS A 195 -6.53 18.42 -21.40
CA LYS A 195 -7.40 19.55 -21.78
C LYS A 195 -8.61 19.09 -22.62
N LYS A 196 -8.42 18.15 -23.55
CA LYS A 196 -9.50 17.59 -24.38
C LYS A 196 -10.49 16.80 -23.53
N LEU A 197 -10.02 15.93 -22.63
CA LEU A 197 -10.88 15.14 -21.74
C LEU A 197 -11.59 15.99 -20.67
N ASP A 198 -10.96 17.08 -20.22
CA ASP A 198 -11.56 18.05 -19.30
C ASP A 198 -12.73 18.81 -19.94
N LYS A 199 -12.68 19.04 -21.27
CA LYS A 199 -13.81 19.55 -22.07
C LYS A 199 -14.85 18.49 -22.43
N ALA A 200 -14.43 17.27 -22.75
CA ALA A 200 -15.34 16.20 -23.18
C ALA A 200 -16.31 15.77 -22.06
N LEU A 201 -15.85 15.75 -20.80
CA LEU A 201 -16.64 15.26 -19.67
C LEU A 201 -17.91 16.10 -19.35
N PRO A 202 -17.89 17.46 -19.32
CA PRO A 202 -19.12 18.25 -19.19
C PRO A 202 -20.02 18.13 -20.43
N LEU A 203 -19.47 18.22 -21.65
CA LEU A 203 -20.25 18.11 -22.90
C LEU A 203 -21.01 16.77 -23.00
N ALA A 204 -20.40 15.67 -22.58
CA ALA A 204 -21.06 14.36 -22.50
C ALA A 204 -22.24 14.37 -21.51
N ARG A 205 -22.11 15.07 -20.37
CA ARG A 205 -23.18 15.19 -19.37
C ARG A 205 -24.32 16.07 -19.84
N GLU A 206 -24.01 17.16 -20.53
CA GLU A 206 -25.00 18.05 -21.13
C GLU A 206 -25.83 17.30 -22.18
N SER A 207 -25.19 16.55 -23.08
CA SER A 207 -25.87 15.71 -24.08
C SER A 207 -26.69 14.55 -23.46
N LEU A 208 -26.19 13.89 -22.41
CA LEU A 208 -26.92 12.82 -21.71
C LEU A 208 -28.12 13.34 -20.90
N ALA A 209 -28.05 14.58 -20.40
CA ALA A 209 -29.15 15.21 -19.64
C ALA A 209 -30.38 15.53 -20.51
N GLU A 210 -30.23 15.60 -21.84
CA GLU A 210 -31.36 15.75 -22.78
C GLU A 210 -32.17 14.45 -22.95
N SER A 211 -31.69 13.32 -22.40
CA SER A 211 -32.23 11.97 -22.66
C SER A 211 -33.09 11.38 -21.52
N ASP A 212 -33.59 12.20 -20.59
CA ASP A 212 -34.38 11.77 -19.40
C ASP A 212 -33.69 10.71 -18.48
N LEU A 213 -32.36 10.58 -18.57
CA LEU A 213 -31.56 9.62 -17.79
C LEU A 213 -31.37 10.05 -16.33
N THR A 214 -31.20 9.08 -15.42
CA THR A 214 -30.84 9.37 -14.02
C THR A 214 -29.36 9.70 -13.86
N GLU A 215 -29.01 10.42 -12.79
CA GLU A 215 -27.61 10.73 -12.43
C GLU A 215 -26.71 9.48 -12.34
N GLU A 216 -27.23 8.35 -11.86
CA GLU A 216 -26.45 7.09 -11.78
C GLU A 216 -26.17 6.51 -13.19
N GLU A 217 -27.11 6.63 -14.13
CA GLU A 217 -26.94 6.22 -15.54
C GLU A 217 -26.02 7.19 -16.30
N MET A 218 -26.13 8.50 -16.06
CA MET A 218 -25.21 9.49 -16.63
C MET A 218 -23.76 9.32 -16.13
N GLU A 219 -23.55 8.92 -14.87
CA GLU A 219 -22.22 8.57 -14.36
C GLU A 219 -21.72 7.20 -14.86
N GLU A 220 -22.61 6.31 -15.33
CA GLU A 220 -22.26 5.05 -15.98
C GLU A 220 -21.81 5.26 -17.44
N GLU A 221 -22.57 6.00 -18.25
CA GLU A 221 -22.21 6.27 -19.66
C GLU A 221 -20.95 7.15 -19.76
N SER A 222 -20.82 8.18 -18.91
CA SER A 222 -19.61 9.02 -18.87
C SER A 222 -18.38 8.37 -18.21
N ALA A 223 -18.50 7.12 -17.71
CA ALA A 223 -17.42 6.42 -17.01
C ALA A 223 -16.18 6.15 -17.89
N SER A 224 -16.36 5.98 -19.20
CA SER A 224 -15.29 5.76 -20.18
C SER A 224 -14.35 6.98 -20.29
N ILE A 225 -14.93 8.18 -20.41
CA ILE A 225 -14.23 9.48 -20.45
C ILE A 225 -13.54 9.75 -19.11
N ALA A 226 -14.25 9.52 -18.00
CA ALA A 226 -13.71 9.67 -16.65
C ALA A 226 -12.50 8.74 -16.40
N LEU A 227 -12.58 7.49 -16.88
CA LEU A 227 -11.49 6.51 -16.75
C LEU A 227 -10.26 6.91 -17.57
N GLN A 228 -10.46 7.42 -18.79
CA GLN A 228 -9.36 7.88 -19.64
C GLN A 228 -8.69 9.13 -19.07
N LYS A 229 -9.46 10.07 -18.49
CA LYS A 229 -8.91 11.23 -17.76
C LYS A 229 -8.08 10.79 -16.55
N ALA A 230 -8.53 9.78 -15.80
CA ALA A 230 -7.77 9.20 -14.70
C ALA A 230 -6.49 8.49 -15.17
N PHE A 231 -6.48 7.91 -16.37
CA PHE A 231 -5.29 7.35 -17.00
C PHE A 231 -4.26 8.42 -17.38
N VAL A 232 -4.70 9.55 -17.96
CA VAL A 232 -3.82 10.69 -18.27
C VAL A 232 -3.19 11.28 -17.01
N LEU A 233 -3.98 11.55 -15.96
CA LEU A 233 -3.44 12.03 -14.68
C LEU A 233 -2.44 11.04 -14.07
N HIS A 234 -2.73 9.73 -14.12
CA HIS A 234 -1.80 8.69 -13.66
C HIS A 234 -0.49 8.67 -14.46
N LYS A 235 -0.55 8.91 -15.78
CA LYS A 235 0.62 9.02 -16.67
C LYS A 235 1.44 10.29 -16.42
N MET A 236 0.79 11.42 -16.10
CA MET A 236 1.44 12.70 -15.76
C MET A 236 2.14 12.69 -14.38
N GLY A 237 1.77 11.75 -13.50
CA GLY A 237 2.33 11.63 -12.15
C GLY A 237 1.38 12.07 -11.03
N ASP A 238 0.18 12.56 -11.36
CA ASP A 238 -0.88 12.97 -10.43
C ASP A 238 -1.62 11.77 -9.80
N ILE A 239 -0.84 10.91 -9.15
CA ILE A 239 -1.26 9.65 -8.55
C ILE A 239 -2.45 9.84 -7.59
N GLN A 240 -2.49 10.93 -6.81
CA GLN A 240 -3.60 11.16 -5.88
C GLN A 240 -4.92 11.42 -6.61
N MET A 241 -4.96 12.38 -7.54
CA MET A 241 -6.18 12.72 -8.28
C MET A 241 -6.67 11.53 -9.12
N ALA A 242 -5.74 10.82 -9.78
CA ALA A 242 -6.06 9.58 -10.48
C ALA A 242 -6.67 8.51 -9.54
N ALA A 243 -6.06 8.28 -8.37
CA ALA A 243 -6.55 7.31 -7.37
C ALA A 243 -7.91 7.70 -6.77
N GLU A 244 -8.27 8.97 -6.73
CA GLU A 244 -9.59 9.44 -6.29
C GLU A 244 -10.65 9.22 -7.39
N MET A 245 -10.35 9.55 -8.65
CA MET A 245 -11.28 9.29 -9.75
C MET A 245 -11.50 7.78 -9.99
N TYR A 246 -10.46 6.94 -9.94
CA TYR A 246 -10.63 5.48 -10.05
C TYR A 246 -11.54 4.91 -8.94
N LYS A 247 -11.45 5.40 -7.70
CA LYS A 247 -12.37 4.98 -6.61
C LYS A 247 -13.80 5.41 -6.86
N LYS A 248 -14.02 6.58 -7.48
CA LYS A 248 -15.37 7.03 -7.86
C LYS A 248 -15.99 6.05 -8.87
N ILE A 249 -15.26 5.73 -9.95
CA ILE A 249 -15.71 4.79 -10.99
C ILE A 249 -15.92 3.37 -10.40
N GLU A 250 -15.05 2.93 -9.48
CA GLU A 250 -15.22 1.65 -8.75
C GLU A 250 -16.50 1.62 -7.88
N SER A 251 -17.02 2.78 -7.46
CA SER A 251 -18.26 2.88 -6.67
C SER A 251 -19.55 2.84 -7.49
N VAL A 252 -19.54 3.44 -8.69
CA VAL A 252 -20.66 3.41 -9.67
C VAL A 252 -20.93 1.98 -10.13
N LYS A 253 -19.88 1.21 -10.43
CA LYS A 253 -19.94 -0.18 -10.94
C LYS A 253 -20.61 -0.32 -12.32
N SER A 254 -20.28 0.58 -13.25
CA SER A 254 -20.67 0.50 -14.67
C SER A 254 -20.73 -0.95 -15.18
N GLY A 255 -21.84 -1.30 -15.81
CA GLY A 255 -22.11 -2.60 -16.42
C GLY A 255 -21.21 -2.93 -17.60
N ASP A 256 -20.52 -1.95 -18.19
CA ASP A 256 -19.52 -2.24 -19.22
C ASP A 256 -18.29 -2.96 -18.64
N LYS A 257 -18.12 -4.16 -19.18
CA LYS A 257 -17.00 -5.05 -18.91
C LYS A 257 -15.66 -4.46 -19.38
N SER A 258 -15.63 -3.62 -20.43
CA SER A 258 -14.37 -3.03 -20.90
C SER A 258 -13.84 -1.97 -19.91
N VAL A 259 -14.72 -1.06 -19.46
CA VAL A 259 -14.46 -0.09 -18.38
C VAL A 259 -14.01 -0.81 -17.10
N GLN A 260 -14.71 -1.88 -16.69
CA GLN A 260 -14.30 -2.68 -15.52
C GLN A 260 -12.89 -3.29 -15.66
N ALA A 261 -12.55 -3.84 -16.83
CA ALA A 261 -11.23 -4.45 -17.06
C ALA A 261 -10.10 -3.41 -16.99
N ALA A 262 -10.28 -2.28 -17.67
CA ALA A 262 -9.30 -1.19 -17.70
C ALA A 262 -9.16 -0.52 -16.33
N LEU A 263 -10.26 -0.30 -15.61
CA LEU A 263 -10.24 0.20 -14.22
C LEU A 263 -9.46 -0.73 -13.30
N LEU A 264 -9.72 -2.04 -13.33
CA LEU A 264 -9.03 -3.01 -12.48
C LEU A 264 -7.54 -3.14 -12.82
N ASN A 265 -7.18 -3.01 -14.10
CA ASN A 265 -5.79 -2.92 -14.55
C ASN A 265 -5.09 -1.67 -13.99
N ASN A 266 -5.73 -0.50 -14.08
CA ASN A 266 -5.15 0.76 -13.65
C ASN A 266 -5.08 0.86 -12.10
N LEU A 267 -6.08 0.33 -11.39
CA LEU A 267 -6.05 0.16 -9.93
C LEU A 267 -4.99 -0.85 -9.45
N ALA A 268 -4.53 -1.75 -10.33
CA ALA A 268 -3.43 -2.66 -10.04
C ALA A 268 -2.05 -2.02 -10.29
N SER A 269 -1.90 -1.16 -11.29
CA SER A 269 -0.64 -0.45 -11.57
C SER A 269 -0.38 0.73 -10.62
N ILE A 270 -1.43 1.45 -10.19
CA ILE A 270 -1.32 2.54 -9.20
C ILE A 270 -1.00 2.03 -7.78
N SER A 271 -1.13 0.72 -7.54
CA SER A 271 -0.79 0.10 -6.26
C SER A 271 0.72 -0.02 -6.11
N HIS A 272 1.34 0.87 -5.32
CA HIS A 272 2.76 0.78 -4.96
C HIS A 272 3.18 -0.63 -4.49
N ARG A 273 4.48 -0.94 -4.63
CA ARG A 273 5.07 -2.29 -4.43
C ARG A 273 4.79 -2.94 -3.06
N SER A 274 4.31 -2.19 -2.08
CA SER A 274 3.79 -2.69 -0.79
C SER A 274 2.51 -3.55 -0.93
N ASN A 275 1.62 -3.25 -1.89
CA ASN A 275 0.26 -3.81 -1.98
C ASN A 275 0.05 -4.85 -3.11
N LEU A 276 1.11 -5.53 -3.55
CA LEU A 276 1.08 -6.55 -4.64
C LEU A 276 0.02 -7.64 -4.49
N ASN A 277 -0.40 -7.97 -3.25
CA ASN A 277 -1.46 -8.95 -3.00
C ASN A 277 -2.86 -8.47 -3.41
N ASP A 278 -3.08 -7.16 -3.57
CA ASP A 278 -4.35 -6.60 -4.03
C ASP A 278 -4.37 -6.42 -5.55
N ALA A 279 -3.29 -5.85 -6.12
CA ALA A 279 -3.05 -5.80 -7.56
C ALA A 279 -3.23 -7.19 -8.24
N ARG A 280 -2.72 -8.26 -7.62
CA ARG A 280 -2.89 -9.64 -8.12
C ARG A 280 -4.34 -10.12 -8.10
N LYS A 281 -5.20 -9.64 -7.20
CA LYS A 281 -6.64 -9.94 -7.22
C LYS A 281 -7.33 -9.17 -8.34
N LYS A 282 -7.07 -7.86 -8.44
CA LYS A 282 -7.66 -6.97 -9.43
C LYS A 282 -7.37 -7.46 -10.85
N LEU A 283 -6.11 -7.74 -11.16
CA LEU A 283 -5.71 -8.32 -12.44
C LEU A 283 -6.30 -9.72 -12.66
N LYS A 284 -6.41 -10.56 -11.62
CA LYS A 284 -7.09 -11.86 -11.77
C LYS A 284 -8.56 -11.68 -12.15
N SER A 285 -9.30 -10.78 -11.50
CA SER A 285 -10.69 -10.47 -11.84
C SER A 285 -10.79 -9.91 -13.27
N ALA A 286 -9.91 -8.98 -13.65
CA ALA A 286 -9.87 -8.42 -15.00
C ALA A 286 -9.61 -9.50 -16.07
N THR A 287 -8.71 -10.45 -15.84
CA THR A 287 -8.46 -11.57 -16.77
C THR A 287 -9.59 -12.62 -16.83
N GLN A 288 -10.65 -12.48 -16.03
CA GLN A 288 -11.87 -13.29 -16.13
C GLN A 288 -12.96 -12.62 -16.97
N ILE A 289 -12.71 -11.40 -17.46
CA ILE A 289 -13.62 -10.66 -18.34
C ILE A 289 -13.54 -11.23 -19.77
N ASP A 290 -14.66 -11.15 -20.47
CA ASP A 290 -14.85 -11.66 -21.82
C ASP A 290 -13.86 -11.05 -22.82
N LYS A 291 -13.06 -11.89 -23.48
CA LYS A 291 -12.05 -11.46 -24.46
C LYS A 291 -12.65 -10.75 -25.67
N THR A 292 -13.92 -10.99 -26.00
CA THR A 292 -14.60 -10.33 -27.13
C THR A 292 -14.87 -8.84 -26.88
N LYS A 293 -14.84 -8.40 -25.62
CA LYS A 293 -15.08 -7.01 -25.21
C LYS A 293 -13.80 -6.17 -25.03
N LEU A 294 -12.63 -6.72 -25.38
CA LEU A 294 -11.33 -6.07 -25.18
C LEU A 294 -10.49 -6.10 -26.46
N SER A 295 -9.95 -4.94 -26.84
CA SER A 295 -9.08 -4.82 -28.02
C SER A 295 -7.85 -5.71 -27.91
N ARG A 296 -7.23 -6.05 -29.05
CA ARG A 296 -6.04 -6.89 -29.08
C ARG A 296 -4.90 -6.32 -28.22
N HIS A 297 -4.73 -5.00 -28.24
CA HIS A 297 -3.78 -4.25 -27.40
C HIS A 297 -4.17 -4.30 -25.90
N GLN A 298 -5.44 -4.03 -25.56
CA GLN A 298 -5.90 -4.06 -24.15
C GLN A 298 -5.66 -5.43 -23.51
N ARG A 299 -5.96 -6.52 -24.24
CA ARG A 299 -5.71 -7.90 -23.80
C ARG A 299 -4.22 -8.20 -23.59
N PHE A 300 -3.36 -7.74 -24.50
CA PHE A 300 -1.90 -7.87 -24.36
C PHE A 300 -1.40 -7.19 -23.08
N THR A 301 -1.72 -5.90 -22.91
CA THR A 301 -1.31 -5.10 -21.76
C THR A 301 -1.80 -5.68 -20.43
N LEU A 302 -3.02 -6.21 -20.40
CA LEU A 302 -3.58 -6.87 -19.22
C LEU A 302 -2.82 -8.15 -18.82
N LEU A 303 -2.50 -9.02 -19.80
CA LEU A 303 -1.74 -10.26 -19.57
C LEU A 303 -0.29 -9.97 -19.17
N LEU A 304 0.36 -8.98 -19.81
CA LEU A 304 1.69 -8.52 -19.43
C LEU A 304 1.72 -7.99 -17.99
N ASN A 305 0.76 -7.15 -17.61
CA ASN A 305 0.65 -6.65 -16.23
C ASN A 305 0.38 -7.78 -15.23
N GLN A 306 -0.38 -8.81 -15.59
CA GLN A 306 -0.54 -10.01 -14.77
C GLN A 306 0.80 -10.75 -14.57
N ALA A 307 1.56 -11.00 -15.64
CA ALA A 307 2.88 -11.63 -15.55
C ALA A 307 3.85 -10.81 -14.67
N LEU A 308 3.91 -9.49 -14.86
CA LEU A 308 4.73 -8.57 -14.07
C LEU A 308 4.33 -8.58 -12.58
N VAL A 309 3.04 -8.51 -12.24
CA VAL A 309 2.60 -8.55 -10.84
C VAL A 309 2.87 -9.91 -10.20
N LEU A 310 2.80 -11.03 -10.92
CA LEU A 310 3.19 -12.35 -10.42
C LEU A 310 4.72 -12.45 -10.19
N LEU A 311 5.51 -11.92 -11.13
CA LEU A 311 6.97 -11.81 -11.05
C LEU A 311 7.45 -10.90 -9.90
N HIS A 312 6.73 -9.82 -9.60
CA HIS A 312 6.98 -8.98 -8.42
C HIS A 312 6.45 -9.60 -7.12
N SER A 313 5.39 -10.42 -7.20
CA SER A 313 4.87 -11.22 -6.08
C SER A 313 5.73 -12.42 -5.69
N ASN A 314 6.88 -12.65 -6.36
CA ASN A 314 7.72 -13.84 -6.22
C ASN A 314 6.96 -15.18 -6.46
N GLN A 315 5.95 -15.18 -7.33
CA GLN A 315 5.20 -16.38 -7.70
C GLN A 315 5.75 -16.95 -9.01
N ARG A 316 6.84 -17.75 -8.91
CA ARG A 316 7.62 -18.22 -10.07
C ARG A 316 6.80 -19.03 -11.09
N GLU A 317 6.26 -20.19 -10.74
CA GLU A 317 5.41 -20.99 -11.64
C GLU A 317 4.21 -20.23 -12.22
N PRO A 318 3.41 -19.48 -11.43
CA PRO A 318 2.33 -18.65 -12.00
C PRO A 318 2.83 -17.58 -12.97
N ALA A 319 3.97 -16.94 -12.70
CA ALA A 319 4.56 -15.96 -13.60
C ALA A 319 5.01 -16.61 -14.92
N LYS A 320 5.70 -17.77 -14.87
CA LYS A 320 6.10 -18.48 -16.10
C LYS A 320 4.89 -18.88 -16.93
N ARG A 321 3.83 -19.43 -16.32
CA ARG A 321 2.58 -19.75 -17.04
C ARG A 321 1.94 -18.51 -17.69
N ALA A 322 1.88 -17.38 -16.99
CA ALA A 322 1.34 -16.14 -17.57
C ALA A 322 2.20 -15.62 -18.75
N ILE A 323 3.51 -15.84 -18.73
CA ILE A 323 4.41 -15.56 -19.86
C ILE A 323 4.17 -16.56 -21.00
N ASP A 324 4.03 -17.85 -20.70
CA ASP A 324 3.76 -18.90 -21.69
C ASP A 324 2.41 -18.69 -22.40
N ASP A 325 1.37 -18.30 -21.65
CA ASP A 325 0.04 -17.95 -22.18
C ASP A 325 0.11 -16.67 -23.05
N LEU A 326 0.91 -15.66 -22.65
CA LEU A 326 1.16 -14.44 -23.42
C LEU A 326 1.87 -14.75 -24.76
N VAL A 327 2.95 -15.53 -24.72
CA VAL A 327 3.71 -15.96 -25.91
C VAL A 327 2.87 -16.84 -26.82
N LYS A 328 1.95 -17.64 -26.26
CA LYS A 328 1.02 -18.48 -27.03
C LYS A 328 -0.07 -17.69 -27.76
N GLU A 329 -0.58 -16.58 -27.20
CA GLU A 329 -1.62 -15.76 -27.85
C GLU A 329 -1.05 -14.68 -28.78
N TYR A 330 0.21 -14.25 -28.57
CA TYR A 330 0.81 -13.12 -29.29
C TYR A 330 2.14 -13.39 -30.02
N GLY A 331 2.76 -14.57 -29.83
CA GLY A 331 4.08 -14.91 -30.40
C GLY A 331 5.25 -14.49 -29.51
N SER A 332 6.48 -14.61 -30.02
CA SER A 332 7.66 -14.11 -29.30
C SER A 332 7.61 -12.59 -29.26
N LEU A 333 7.47 -12.04 -28.05
CA LEU A 333 7.44 -10.61 -27.81
C LEU A 333 8.51 -10.24 -26.79
N LYS A 334 9.18 -9.14 -27.06
CA LYS A 334 10.26 -8.56 -26.25
C LYS A 334 9.88 -8.37 -24.79
N GLU A 335 8.66 -7.94 -24.52
CA GLU A 335 8.14 -7.73 -23.16
C GLU A 335 8.02 -9.06 -22.41
N ALA A 336 7.71 -10.16 -23.11
CA ALA A 336 7.71 -11.50 -22.56
C ALA A 336 9.14 -12.02 -22.33
N GLU A 337 10.04 -11.86 -23.31
CA GLU A 337 11.47 -12.23 -23.25
C GLU A 337 12.18 -11.56 -22.06
N LEU A 338 12.01 -10.24 -21.89
CA LEU A 338 12.55 -9.48 -20.76
C LEU A 338 11.92 -9.90 -19.41
N THR A 339 10.62 -10.22 -19.39
CA THR A 339 9.93 -10.68 -18.18
C THR A 339 10.40 -12.10 -17.78
N GLU A 340 10.67 -12.98 -18.74
CA GLU A 340 11.25 -14.31 -18.50
C GLU A 340 12.71 -14.21 -18.04
N ALA A 341 13.52 -13.36 -18.66
CA ALA A 341 14.89 -13.12 -18.20
C ALA A 341 14.93 -12.60 -16.76
N ALA A 342 14.05 -11.65 -16.41
CA ALA A 342 13.89 -11.15 -15.05
C ALA A 342 13.37 -12.23 -14.07
N LEU A 343 12.58 -13.20 -14.55
CA LEU A 343 12.13 -14.36 -13.78
C LEU A 343 13.28 -15.33 -13.49
N HIS A 344 14.11 -15.67 -14.49
CA HIS A 344 15.29 -16.53 -14.31
C HIS A 344 16.37 -15.85 -13.45
N TRP A 345 16.55 -14.53 -13.59
CA TRP A 345 17.46 -13.74 -12.74
C TRP A 345 17.03 -13.78 -11.27
N LYS A 346 15.75 -13.45 -10.96
CA LYS A 346 15.16 -13.67 -9.63
C LYS A 346 15.13 -15.15 -9.23
N GLY A 347 15.25 -16.05 -10.19
CA GLY A 347 15.41 -17.50 -10.03
C GLY A 347 16.69 -17.88 -9.29
N GLY A 348 17.77 -17.13 -9.54
CA GLY A 348 19.16 -17.54 -9.31
C GLY A 348 19.79 -18.26 -10.51
N ASP A 349 19.11 -18.28 -11.66
CA ASP A 349 19.38 -19.16 -12.79
C ASP A 349 19.99 -18.38 -13.97
N SER A 350 21.07 -17.63 -13.69
CA SER A 350 21.53 -16.51 -14.52
C SER A 350 21.96 -16.89 -15.94
N LYS A 351 22.34 -18.15 -16.19
CA LYS A 351 22.59 -18.66 -17.56
C LYS A 351 21.32 -18.63 -18.41
N LYS A 352 20.17 -18.99 -17.84
CA LYS A 352 18.86 -18.91 -18.52
C LYS A 352 18.40 -17.47 -18.67
N ALA A 353 18.73 -16.60 -17.71
CA ALA A 353 18.41 -15.17 -17.79
C ALA A 353 19.07 -14.49 -19.01
N VAL A 354 20.33 -14.81 -19.33
CA VAL A 354 20.99 -14.30 -20.56
C VAL A 354 20.44 -15.01 -21.81
N ALA A 355 20.20 -16.33 -21.75
CA ALA A 355 19.71 -17.09 -22.89
C ALA A 355 18.26 -16.75 -23.31
N ALA A 356 17.44 -16.24 -22.39
CA ALA A 356 16.07 -15.81 -22.64
C ALA A 356 15.95 -14.48 -23.41
N ILE A 357 17.06 -13.73 -23.58
CA ILE A 357 17.08 -12.46 -24.30
C ILE A 357 17.89 -12.62 -25.60
N PRO A 358 17.32 -12.40 -26.79
CA PRO A 358 18.09 -12.37 -28.05
C PRO A 358 18.97 -11.11 -28.16
N SER A 359 20.15 -11.21 -28.76
CA SER A 359 21.02 -10.06 -29.09
C SER A 359 20.59 -9.39 -30.40
N ASN A 360 19.31 -9.02 -30.53
CA ASN A 360 18.72 -8.49 -31.76
C ASN A 360 18.51 -6.96 -31.76
N ASP A 361 18.17 -6.36 -30.62
CA ASP A 361 17.89 -4.93 -30.53
C ASP A 361 18.55 -4.22 -29.33
N LYS A 362 18.61 -2.88 -29.42
CA LYS A 362 19.30 -2.00 -28.48
C LYS A 362 18.93 -2.21 -27.00
N VAL A 363 17.67 -2.54 -26.68
CA VAL A 363 17.22 -2.74 -25.30
C VAL A 363 17.57 -4.16 -24.84
N SER A 364 17.41 -5.15 -25.72
CA SER A 364 17.74 -6.55 -25.46
C SER A 364 19.25 -6.71 -25.19
N ILE A 365 20.09 -6.03 -25.99
CA ILE A 365 21.54 -5.93 -25.77
C ILE A 365 21.86 -5.26 -24.41
N LEU A 366 21.23 -4.13 -24.08
CA LEU A 366 21.46 -3.44 -22.80
C LEU A 366 21.00 -4.28 -21.58
N ALA A 367 19.91 -5.05 -21.72
CA ALA A 367 19.45 -5.96 -20.68
C ALA A 367 20.42 -7.14 -20.48
N ARG A 368 20.95 -7.73 -21.56
CA ARG A 368 22.03 -8.74 -21.52
C ARG A 368 23.28 -8.17 -20.85
N THR A 369 23.72 -6.98 -21.28
CA THR A 369 24.86 -6.25 -20.69
C THR A 369 24.66 -6.04 -19.19
N HIS A 370 23.49 -5.59 -18.75
CA HIS A 370 23.19 -5.39 -17.32
C HIS A 370 23.28 -6.70 -16.51
N ILE A 371 22.78 -7.82 -17.05
CA ILE A 371 22.91 -9.13 -16.41
C ILE A 371 24.38 -9.57 -16.33
N LEU A 372 25.16 -9.37 -17.38
CA LEU A 372 26.59 -9.75 -17.44
C LEU A 372 27.47 -8.89 -16.52
N VAL A 373 27.22 -7.58 -16.44
CA VAL A 373 27.83 -6.65 -15.48
C VAL A 373 27.55 -7.10 -14.04
N ASN A 374 26.30 -7.43 -13.71
CA ASN A 374 25.93 -7.97 -12.40
C ASN A 374 26.51 -9.36 -12.09
N LEU A 375 27.10 -10.05 -13.08
CA LEU A 375 27.80 -11.33 -12.93
C LEU A 375 29.33 -11.17 -12.92
N GLY A 376 29.87 -9.95 -13.04
CA GLY A 376 31.31 -9.72 -13.19
C GLY A 376 31.89 -10.22 -14.52
N LYS A 377 31.06 -10.45 -15.54
CA LYS A 377 31.47 -10.91 -16.87
C LYS A 377 31.77 -9.74 -17.79
N TRP A 378 32.83 -8.99 -17.46
CA TRP A 378 33.19 -7.72 -18.11
C TRP A 378 33.44 -7.87 -19.61
N ASP A 379 34.19 -8.89 -20.04
CA ASP A 379 34.48 -9.13 -21.46
C ASP A 379 33.23 -9.47 -22.28
N ASP A 380 32.36 -10.35 -21.76
CA ASP A 380 31.06 -10.63 -22.39
C ASP A 380 30.23 -9.35 -22.51
N ALA A 381 30.17 -8.54 -21.44
CA ALA A 381 29.40 -7.29 -21.42
C ALA A 381 29.93 -6.25 -22.43
N LEU A 382 31.24 -6.14 -22.61
CA LEU A 382 31.84 -5.29 -23.65
C LEU A 382 31.54 -5.83 -25.06
N ASN A 383 31.58 -7.14 -25.27
CA ASN A 383 31.24 -7.77 -26.54
C ASN A 383 29.75 -7.56 -26.91
N GLU A 384 28.83 -7.61 -25.94
CA GLU A 384 27.43 -7.23 -26.17
C GLU A 384 27.29 -5.76 -26.59
N LEU A 385 27.99 -4.84 -25.93
CA LEU A 385 27.97 -3.41 -26.30
C LEU A 385 28.59 -3.16 -27.70
N GLN A 386 29.50 -4.02 -28.16
CA GLN A 386 29.99 -3.99 -29.55
C GLN A 386 28.92 -4.37 -30.59
N ASN A 387 27.79 -4.98 -30.21
CA ASN A 387 26.67 -5.26 -31.13
C ASN A 387 25.72 -4.05 -31.31
N LEU A 388 25.85 -2.97 -30.53
CA LEU A 388 24.98 -1.79 -30.65
C LEU A 388 25.19 -1.02 -31.98
N PRO A 389 24.14 -0.38 -32.55
CA PRO A 389 24.29 0.52 -33.68
C PRO A 389 25.25 1.69 -33.38
N VAL A 390 25.97 2.17 -34.40
CA VAL A 390 27.02 3.20 -34.25
C VAL A 390 26.48 4.50 -33.63
N GLU A 391 25.28 4.92 -33.98
CA GLU A 391 24.61 6.08 -33.39
C GLU A 391 24.30 5.91 -31.90
N VAL A 392 23.97 4.68 -31.47
CA VAL A 392 23.67 4.38 -30.06
C VAL A 392 24.95 4.30 -29.24
N LYS A 393 26.03 3.72 -29.79
CA LYS A 393 27.37 3.73 -29.19
C LYS A 393 27.91 5.13 -28.93
N LYS A 394 27.58 6.10 -29.80
CA LYS A 394 27.98 7.51 -29.70
C LYS A 394 27.19 8.33 -28.67
N LYS A 395 26.29 7.72 -27.88
CA LYS A 395 25.57 8.43 -26.82
C LYS A 395 26.38 8.46 -25.52
N SER A 396 26.40 9.63 -24.86
CA SER A 396 27.04 9.91 -23.57
C SER A 396 26.98 8.73 -22.58
N GLY A 397 25.79 8.34 -22.13
CA GLY A 397 25.63 7.24 -21.17
C GLY A 397 26.11 5.86 -21.62
N ILE A 398 26.29 5.60 -22.92
CA ILE A 398 26.85 4.33 -23.43
C ILE A 398 28.38 4.36 -23.41
N VAL A 399 29.01 5.48 -23.79
CA VAL A 399 30.47 5.64 -23.69
C VAL A 399 30.91 5.61 -22.22
N SER A 400 30.21 6.32 -21.33
CA SER A 400 30.50 6.28 -19.89
C SER A 400 30.35 4.87 -19.30
N LEU A 401 29.36 4.09 -19.75
CA LEU A 401 29.21 2.69 -19.36
C LEU A 401 30.37 1.82 -19.85
N ILE A 402 30.81 1.98 -21.11
CA ILE A 402 31.96 1.25 -21.66
C ILE A 402 33.24 1.59 -20.86
N ALA A 403 33.50 2.88 -20.63
CA ALA A 403 34.66 3.35 -19.87
C ALA A 403 34.65 2.83 -18.42
N ALA A 404 33.51 2.82 -17.74
CA ALA A 404 33.38 2.29 -16.39
C ALA A 404 33.56 0.75 -16.33
N ILE A 405 33.12 0.00 -17.35
CA ILE A 405 33.37 -1.45 -17.44
C ILE A 405 34.86 -1.73 -17.72
N GLN A 406 35.51 -0.91 -18.55
CA GLN A 406 36.94 -0.99 -18.80
C GLN A 406 37.77 -0.65 -17.54
N GLU A 407 37.41 0.41 -16.81
CA GLU A 407 38.05 0.77 -15.54
C GLU A 407 37.90 -0.32 -14.48
N THR A 408 36.68 -0.83 -14.26
CA THR A 408 36.43 -1.90 -13.27
C THR A 408 37.05 -3.25 -13.64
N LYS A 409 37.34 -3.48 -14.93
CA LYS A 409 38.20 -4.57 -15.41
C LYS A 409 39.70 -4.31 -15.20
N GLY A 410 40.11 -3.05 -15.06
CA GLY A 410 41.51 -2.59 -14.94
C GLY A 410 42.12 -2.01 -16.22
N ASP A 411 41.40 -2.06 -17.35
CA ASP A 411 41.81 -1.50 -18.65
C ASP A 411 41.55 0.02 -18.72
N VAL A 412 42.21 0.79 -17.86
CA VAL A 412 42.01 2.25 -17.82
C VAL A 412 42.60 2.95 -19.04
N GLN A 413 43.59 2.36 -19.74
CA GLN A 413 44.03 2.95 -21.01
C GLN A 413 42.98 2.78 -22.10
N GLY A 414 42.26 1.64 -22.14
CA GLY A 414 41.06 1.48 -22.97
C GLY A 414 39.95 2.47 -22.59
N ALA A 415 39.71 2.70 -21.30
CA ALA A 415 38.73 3.68 -20.81
C ALA A 415 39.07 5.11 -21.24
N VAL A 416 40.32 5.55 -21.00
CA VAL A 416 40.82 6.87 -21.43
C VAL A 416 40.70 7.01 -22.94
N ASN A 417 41.23 6.07 -23.73
CA ASN A 417 41.17 6.11 -25.20
C ASN A 417 39.71 6.20 -25.73
N THR A 418 38.76 5.56 -25.05
CA THR A 418 37.33 5.59 -25.40
C THR A 418 36.71 6.95 -25.15
N LEU A 419 37.00 7.57 -24.00
CA LEU A 419 36.57 8.92 -23.64
C LEU A 419 37.24 10.00 -24.51
N ASP A 420 38.54 9.85 -24.80
CA ASP A 420 39.32 10.73 -25.69
C ASP A 420 38.83 10.71 -27.15
N THR A 421 38.32 9.55 -27.59
CA THR A 421 37.67 9.41 -28.90
C THR A 421 36.30 10.08 -28.91
N ALA A 422 35.56 10.02 -27.80
CA ALA A 422 34.23 10.62 -27.67
C ALA A 422 34.28 12.17 -27.59
N ARG A 423 35.19 12.76 -26.80
CA ARG A 423 35.23 14.23 -26.60
C ARG A 423 35.37 15.01 -27.91
N LYS A 424 36.04 14.44 -28.91
CA LYS A 424 36.25 15.02 -30.25
C LYS A 424 34.94 15.24 -31.04
N GLY A 425 33.84 14.60 -30.63
CA GLY A 425 32.54 14.69 -31.30
C GLY A 425 31.44 15.46 -30.54
N TRP A 426 31.67 15.88 -29.29
CA TRP A 426 30.63 16.44 -28.41
C TRP A 426 30.88 17.91 -28.05
N LYS A 427 29.84 18.58 -27.54
CA LYS A 427 29.85 20.00 -27.14
C LYS A 427 28.98 20.23 -25.91
N GLY A 428 29.18 21.34 -25.20
CA GLY A 428 28.37 21.73 -24.04
C GLY A 428 28.40 20.70 -22.91
N LYS A 429 27.25 20.44 -22.28
CA LYS A 429 27.13 19.60 -21.07
C LYS A 429 27.65 18.16 -21.26
N GLU A 430 27.52 17.59 -22.45
CA GLU A 430 28.05 16.24 -22.73
C GLU A 430 29.59 16.22 -22.77
N LEU A 431 30.21 17.27 -23.32
CA LEU A 431 31.67 17.42 -23.34
C LEU A 431 32.22 17.67 -21.92
N ALA A 432 31.54 18.51 -21.13
CA ALA A 432 31.94 18.79 -19.75
C ALA A 432 31.97 17.51 -18.88
N CYS A 433 30.96 16.65 -19.00
CA CYS A 433 30.90 15.38 -18.27
C CYS A 433 32.06 14.41 -18.63
N VAL A 434 32.46 14.34 -19.90
CA VAL A 434 33.63 13.54 -20.33
C VAL A 434 34.92 14.11 -19.78
N LEU A 435 35.11 15.43 -19.88
CA LEU A 435 36.33 16.09 -19.40
C LEU A 435 36.50 15.98 -17.88
N ASP A 436 35.41 16.07 -17.11
CA ASP A 436 35.44 15.83 -15.66
C ASP A 436 35.76 14.36 -15.32
N THR A 437 35.19 13.41 -16.06
CA THR A 437 35.50 11.98 -15.90
C THR A 437 36.99 11.71 -16.19
N LEU A 438 37.52 12.25 -17.28
CA LEU A 438 38.95 12.15 -17.66
C LEU A 438 39.87 12.84 -16.64
N ALA A 439 39.53 14.05 -16.20
CA ALA A 439 40.26 14.78 -15.16
C ALA A 439 40.30 14.00 -13.85
N THR A 440 39.19 13.36 -13.46
CA THR A 440 39.10 12.53 -12.26
C THR A 440 39.96 11.28 -12.38
N LEU A 441 39.88 10.55 -13.50
CA LEU A 441 40.72 9.38 -13.81
C LEU A 441 42.23 9.68 -13.82
N ALA A 442 42.62 10.86 -14.31
CA ALA A 442 44.02 11.31 -14.28
C ALA A 442 44.45 11.73 -12.86
N THR A 443 43.59 12.43 -12.12
CA THR A 443 43.88 12.90 -10.74
C THR A 443 44.02 11.75 -9.75
N THR A 444 43.16 10.73 -9.80
CA THR A 444 43.23 9.54 -8.93
C THR A 444 44.44 8.64 -9.22
N ARG A 445 45.20 8.95 -10.28
CA ARG A 445 46.38 8.21 -10.75
C ARG A 445 47.65 9.07 -10.77
N GLU A 446 47.62 10.22 -10.09
CA GLU A 446 48.76 11.14 -9.94
C GLU A 446 49.33 11.65 -11.29
N ARG A 447 48.53 11.57 -12.36
CA ARG A 447 48.86 12.08 -13.69
C ARG A 447 48.51 13.56 -13.79
N HIS A 448 49.18 14.38 -12.97
CA HIS A 448 48.86 15.80 -12.80
C HIS A 448 48.91 16.61 -14.10
N THR A 449 49.79 16.25 -15.05
CA THR A 449 49.88 16.86 -16.39
C THR A 449 48.63 16.59 -17.24
N GLU A 450 48.22 15.33 -17.39
CA GLU A 450 46.99 14.94 -18.09
C GLU A 450 45.76 15.60 -17.42
N ALA A 451 45.67 15.53 -16.08
CA ALA A 451 44.60 16.14 -15.30
C ALA A 451 44.49 17.65 -15.56
N ALA A 452 45.62 18.38 -15.54
CA ALA A 452 45.64 19.80 -15.84
C ALA A 452 45.12 20.12 -17.25
N THR A 453 45.46 19.33 -18.27
CA THR A 453 44.95 19.57 -19.64
C THR A 453 43.44 19.35 -19.76
N TYR A 454 42.89 18.30 -19.15
CA TYR A 454 41.44 18.06 -19.16
C TYR A 454 40.68 19.12 -18.34
N LEU A 455 41.26 19.60 -17.23
CA LEU A 455 40.68 20.67 -16.42
C LEU A 455 40.78 22.05 -17.09
N GLU A 456 41.85 22.33 -17.85
CA GLU A 456 41.96 23.53 -18.70
C GLU A 456 40.86 23.54 -19.78
N GLU A 457 40.57 22.39 -20.41
CA GLU A 457 39.47 22.26 -21.37
C GLU A 457 38.10 22.37 -20.70
N LEU A 458 37.93 21.77 -19.51
CA LEU A 458 36.70 21.89 -18.74
C LEU A 458 36.40 23.35 -18.34
N ASN A 459 37.41 24.09 -17.86
CA ASN A 459 37.28 25.51 -17.52
C ASN A 459 36.91 26.38 -18.76
N LYS A 460 37.20 25.93 -19.99
CA LYS A 460 36.76 26.63 -21.22
C LYS A 460 35.29 26.36 -21.56
N VAL A 461 34.69 25.29 -21.02
CA VAL A 461 33.26 24.92 -21.18
C VAL A 461 32.40 25.41 -19.99
N THR A 462 32.98 25.45 -18.79
CA THR A 462 32.34 25.94 -17.55
C THR A 462 33.25 26.96 -16.84
N PRO A 463 33.27 28.23 -17.29
CA PRO A 463 34.24 29.23 -16.80
C PRO A 463 34.05 29.64 -15.33
N ASP A 464 32.80 29.65 -14.87
CA ASP A 464 32.40 30.16 -13.55
C ASP A 464 32.41 29.08 -12.44
N ASP A 465 32.82 27.85 -12.76
CA ASP A 465 32.85 26.74 -11.79
C ASP A 465 34.12 26.78 -10.93
N VAL A 466 33.96 27.31 -9.71
CA VAL A 466 35.00 27.39 -8.67
C VAL A 466 35.57 26.02 -8.28
N SER A 467 34.80 24.92 -8.42
CA SER A 467 35.28 23.55 -8.17
C SER A 467 36.29 23.12 -9.24
N VAL A 468 35.99 23.41 -10.52
CA VAL A 468 36.90 23.16 -11.64
C VAL A 468 38.16 24.01 -11.50
N ILE A 469 38.03 25.30 -11.17
CA ILE A 469 39.19 26.19 -10.96
C ILE A 469 40.05 25.68 -9.80
N SER A 470 39.45 25.31 -8.66
CA SER A 470 40.18 24.78 -7.49
C SER A 470 40.93 23.48 -7.80
N ARG A 471 40.31 22.59 -8.57
CA ARG A 471 40.96 21.35 -9.05
C ARG A 471 42.07 21.64 -10.07
N LEU A 472 41.92 22.66 -10.91
CA LEU A 472 42.93 23.08 -11.87
C LEU A 472 44.15 23.70 -11.18
N ILE A 473 43.95 24.55 -10.15
CA ILE A 473 45.01 25.07 -9.27
C ILE A 473 45.77 23.90 -8.62
N ARG A 474 45.05 22.92 -8.05
CA ARG A 474 45.65 21.72 -7.44
C ARG A 474 46.37 20.82 -8.47
N ALA A 475 45.94 20.78 -9.73
CA ALA A 475 46.68 20.08 -10.78
C ALA A 475 47.97 20.84 -11.13
N TYR A 476 47.90 22.17 -11.22
CA TYR A 476 49.05 23.01 -11.55
C TYR A 476 50.09 23.16 -10.43
N SER A 477 49.73 23.04 -9.15
CA SER A 477 50.71 23.05 -8.05
C SER A 477 51.75 21.91 -8.13
N TYR A 478 51.52 20.88 -8.96
CA TYR A 478 52.48 19.80 -9.24
C TYR A 478 53.14 19.90 -10.65
N VAL A 479 52.82 20.92 -11.45
CA VAL A 479 53.18 20.98 -12.88
C VAL A 479 53.72 22.35 -13.31
N ASP A 480 53.05 23.43 -12.92
CA ASP A 480 53.34 24.81 -13.33
C ASP A 480 52.80 25.76 -12.23
N THR A 481 53.66 26.12 -11.28
CA THR A 481 53.27 26.94 -10.12
C THR A 481 52.82 28.34 -10.54
N ALA A 482 53.45 28.93 -11.56
CA ALA A 482 53.08 30.25 -12.06
C ALA A 482 51.64 30.29 -12.61
N LYS A 483 51.20 29.22 -13.29
CA LYS A 483 49.77 29.05 -13.64
C LYS A 483 48.87 28.82 -12.42
N ALA A 484 49.33 28.06 -11.41
CA ALA A 484 48.56 27.84 -10.20
C ALA A 484 48.30 29.16 -9.45
N ASP A 485 49.33 30.01 -9.32
CA ASP A 485 49.23 31.32 -8.65
C ASP A 485 48.39 32.31 -9.45
N ALA A 486 48.57 32.43 -10.77
CA ALA A 486 47.72 33.30 -11.61
C ALA A 486 46.24 32.87 -11.62
N LEU A 487 45.94 31.57 -11.50
CA LEU A 487 44.58 31.07 -11.32
C LEU A 487 44.06 31.28 -9.90
N ARG A 488 44.93 31.22 -8.89
CA ARG A 488 44.62 31.51 -7.48
C ARG A 488 44.25 32.97 -7.29
N GLU A 489 45.02 33.92 -7.82
CA GLU A 489 44.69 35.36 -7.82
C GLU A 489 43.31 35.62 -8.45
N ARG A 490 43.02 34.95 -9.58
CA ARG A 490 41.73 35.07 -10.28
C ARG A 490 40.55 34.46 -9.50
N ALA A 491 40.80 33.44 -8.68
CA ALA A 491 39.78 32.75 -7.89
C ALA A 491 39.59 33.37 -6.49
N PHE A 492 40.67 33.94 -5.94
CA PHE A 492 40.79 34.46 -4.58
C PHE A 492 41.64 35.75 -4.61
N PRO A 493 41.03 36.91 -4.95
CA PRO A 493 41.73 38.18 -4.91
C PRO A 493 42.26 38.50 -3.51
N GLU A 494 43.44 39.13 -3.42
CA GLU A 494 44.08 39.42 -2.13
C GLU A 494 43.25 40.39 -1.26
N GLY A 495 43.24 40.13 0.05
CA GLY A 495 42.48 40.92 1.03
C GLY A 495 41.88 40.13 2.20
N SER A 496 42.30 38.88 2.45
CA SER A 496 41.65 37.98 3.42
C SER A 496 42.58 37.28 4.42
N SER A 497 43.81 37.76 4.63
CA SER A 497 44.77 37.12 5.55
C SER A 497 45.82 38.08 6.15
N GLU A 498 45.43 38.82 7.18
CA GLU A 498 46.34 39.36 8.19
C GLU A 498 45.89 38.86 9.57
N GLY A 499 46.83 38.46 10.44
CA GLY A 499 46.56 38.19 11.86
C GLY A 499 46.08 36.78 12.23
N VAL A 500 46.90 35.75 11.97
CA VAL A 500 46.85 34.47 12.72
C VAL A 500 48.25 34.18 13.23
N ASP A 501 48.40 34.04 14.55
CA ASP A 501 49.65 33.67 15.19
C ASP A 501 49.82 32.14 15.20
N VAL A 502 51.06 31.66 15.20
CA VAL A 502 51.39 30.22 15.08
C VAL A 502 51.69 29.60 16.44
N ASP A 503 52.24 30.38 17.38
CA ASP A 503 52.76 29.87 18.64
C ASP A 503 51.66 29.31 19.57
N GLU A 504 50.42 29.83 19.49
CA GLU A 504 49.27 29.34 20.29
C GLU A 504 48.81 27.92 19.90
N LEU A 505 49.22 27.43 18.72
CA LEU A 505 48.77 26.12 18.22
C LEU A 505 49.53 24.92 18.82
N GLU A 506 50.75 25.11 19.33
CA GLU A 506 51.63 24.00 19.74
C GLU A 506 51.45 23.56 21.20
N GLU A 507 50.83 24.36 22.08
CA GLU A 507 50.75 24.07 23.54
C GLU A 507 49.58 23.17 23.99
N SER A 508 48.60 22.86 23.14
CA SER A 508 47.31 22.25 23.56
C SER A 508 47.24 20.71 23.52
N ASP A 509 47.99 20.05 24.40
CA ASP A 509 48.05 18.58 24.52
C ASP A 509 46.73 17.96 25.07
N TRP A 510 46.01 17.17 24.26
CA TRP A 510 44.55 16.98 24.41
C TRP A 510 44.05 15.60 24.89
N ILE A 511 44.94 14.67 25.27
CA ILE A 511 44.57 13.23 25.35
C ILE A 511 44.89 12.56 26.72
N LEU A 512 43.86 12.33 27.55
CA LEU A 512 43.43 11.02 28.10
C LEU A 512 42.44 11.16 29.29
N TYR A 513 41.21 10.66 29.10
CA TYR A 513 40.22 10.15 30.09
C TYR A 513 40.06 10.78 31.50
N GLY A 514 38.86 11.33 31.77
CA GLY A 514 38.43 11.83 33.08
C GLY A 514 37.64 10.82 33.95
N ASP A 515 37.71 11.01 35.27
CA ASP A 515 37.23 10.07 36.29
C ASP A 515 35.83 10.43 36.86
N LYS A 516 34.93 9.44 36.94
CA LYS A 516 33.54 9.60 37.46
C LYS A 516 33.29 8.80 38.75
N TYR A 517 34.26 8.79 39.67
CA TYR A 517 34.18 8.06 40.94
C TYR A 517 33.43 8.75 42.09
N LYS A 518 32.86 9.95 41.87
CA LYS A 518 32.04 10.72 42.85
C LYS A 518 30.82 11.35 42.16
N GLN A 519 29.63 11.43 42.76
CA GLN A 519 29.09 10.78 43.96
C GLN A 519 27.81 9.99 43.64
N ARG A 520 27.77 8.70 44.02
CA ARG A 520 26.51 8.01 44.37
C ARG A 520 26.45 7.91 45.89
N LYS A 521 25.74 8.81 46.57
CA LYS A 521 25.55 8.69 48.03
C LYS A 521 24.28 9.35 48.61
N GLU A 522 23.96 10.59 48.20
CA GLU A 522 22.92 11.40 48.87
C GLU A 522 21.65 11.57 48.02
N ALA A 523 20.69 10.66 48.18
CA ALA A 523 19.25 10.85 47.90
C ALA A 523 18.45 9.59 48.33
N LYS A 524 18.17 9.46 49.63
CA LYS A 524 17.33 8.41 50.21
C LYS A 524 16.59 9.02 51.41
N GLU A 525 15.40 8.50 51.74
CA GLU A 525 14.43 9.05 52.71
C GLU A 525 13.67 10.29 52.16
N GLY A 526 12.35 10.44 52.35
CA GLY A 526 11.34 9.47 52.80
C GLY A 526 9.90 10.05 52.91
N ILE A 527 8.89 9.15 52.91
CA ILE A 527 7.63 9.17 53.73
C ILE A 527 6.62 10.34 53.53
N GLU A 528 5.29 10.23 53.69
CA GLU A 528 4.21 9.25 53.37
C GLU A 528 2.83 9.93 53.64
N LYS A 529 1.82 9.78 52.75
CA LYS A 529 0.35 9.73 53.03
C LYS A 529 -0.33 10.98 53.67
N ALA A 530 -1.66 11.10 53.80
CA ALA A 530 -2.79 10.16 53.61
C ALA A 530 -4.07 10.84 53.06
N ASP A 531 -4.98 10.02 52.48
CA ASP A 531 -6.47 9.98 52.49
C ASP A 531 -7.32 11.29 52.52
N THR A 532 -8.54 11.39 51.98
CA THR A 532 -9.63 10.43 51.65
C THR A 532 -10.40 10.93 50.37
N GLU A 533 -11.43 10.30 49.76
CA GLU A 533 -12.06 8.98 49.89
C GLU A 533 -12.60 8.40 48.54
N ILE A 534 -13.92 8.13 48.39
CA ILE A 534 -14.58 7.26 47.40
C ILE A 534 -15.93 7.84 46.91
N VAL A 535 -16.26 7.71 45.61
CA VAL A 535 -17.61 7.27 45.15
C VAL A 535 -17.50 6.30 43.94
N THR A 536 -18.32 5.24 44.00
CA THR A 536 -18.44 4.04 43.15
C THR A 536 -18.50 4.17 41.61
N GLY A 537 -18.07 3.13 40.85
CA GLY A 537 -18.45 2.93 39.43
C GLY A 537 -18.00 1.61 38.77
N LYS A 538 -18.93 0.66 38.51
CA LYS A 538 -18.66 -0.75 38.11
C LYS A 538 -19.83 -1.25 37.21
N LEU A 539 -19.71 -2.16 36.21
CA LEU A 539 -18.57 -2.97 35.72
C LEU A 539 -18.78 -3.58 34.28
N ARG A 540 -17.94 -3.21 33.28
CA ARG A 540 -17.53 -3.99 32.06
C ARG A 540 -18.54 -4.42 30.93
N LYS A 541 -18.02 -4.34 29.68
CA LYS A 541 -17.93 -5.38 28.58
C LYS A 541 -18.85 -5.39 27.32
N ARG A 542 -18.18 -5.74 26.19
CA ARG A 542 -18.57 -6.52 24.97
C ARG A 542 -19.05 -5.83 23.67
N LYS A 543 -18.20 -5.90 22.63
CA LYS A 543 -18.61 -6.06 21.20
C LYS A 543 -19.09 -7.51 20.92
N ARG A 544 -19.91 -7.75 19.90
CA ARG A 544 -19.95 -9.03 19.13
C ARG A 544 -20.53 -8.88 17.70
N LYS A 545 -20.39 -9.94 16.89
CA LYS A 545 -20.55 -9.96 15.41
C LYS A 545 -21.96 -10.35 14.91
N ARG A 546 -22.19 -10.08 13.62
CA ARG A 546 -23.28 -10.60 12.77
C ARG A 546 -23.41 -12.14 12.79
N THR A 547 -24.60 -12.64 12.47
CA THR A 547 -25.00 -14.05 12.41
C THR A 547 -24.74 -14.70 11.04
N ILE A 548 -24.80 -16.04 10.99
CA ILE A 548 -24.77 -16.87 9.77
C ILE A 548 -26.05 -17.73 9.77
N LEU A 549 -26.61 -18.06 8.60
CA LEU A 549 -27.82 -18.88 8.49
C LEU A 549 -27.54 -20.40 8.66
N PRO A 550 -28.51 -21.21 9.13
CA PRO A 550 -28.30 -22.64 9.40
C PRO A 550 -28.29 -23.52 8.14
N LYS A 551 -27.77 -24.75 8.27
CA LYS A 551 -27.66 -25.73 7.15
C LYS A 551 -28.97 -26.39 6.70
N ASN A 552 -30.10 -26.13 7.36
CA ASN A 552 -31.39 -26.76 7.06
C ASN A 552 -32.35 -25.72 6.46
N PHE A 553 -32.03 -25.23 5.27
CA PHE A 553 -32.90 -24.36 4.48
C PHE A 553 -33.55 -25.20 3.37
N ASP A 554 -34.85 -25.45 3.50
CA ASP A 554 -35.67 -26.06 2.46
C ASP A 554 -36.41 -24.95 1.69
N PRO A 555 -36.22 -24.81 0.37
CA PRO A 555 -36.80 -23.71 -0.40
C PRO A 555 -38.31 -23.82 -0.62
N ASN A 556 -38.94 -24.98 -0.36
CA ASN A 556 -40.34 -25.24 -0.74
C ASN A 556 -41.36 -24.83 0.33
N VAL A 557 -40.94 -24.38 1.52
CA VAL A 557 -41.84 -23.89 2.58
C VAL A 557 -41.93 -22.37 2.53
N LYS A 558 -43.08 -21.82 2.13
CA LYS A 558 -43.29 -20.36 2.10
C LYS A 558 -43.19 -19.75 3.52
N PRO A 559 -42.45 -18.64 3.72
CA PRO A 559 -42.29 -18.04 5.04
C PRO A 559 -43.58 -17.45 5.64
N ASP A 560 -43.65 -17.49 6.96
CA ASP A 560 -44.61 -16.80 7.83
C ASP A 560 -44.84 -15.31 7.43
N PRO A 561 -46.09 -14.86 7.20
CA PRO A 561 -46.40 -13.48 6.79
C PRO A 561 -46.01 -12.41 7.81
N GLU A 562 -46.07 -12.65 9.12
CA GLU A 562 -45.70 -11.63 10.13
C GLU A 562 -44.17 -11.39 10.20
N ARG A 563 -43.39 -12.01 9.31
CA ARG A 563 -41.93 -12.02 9.36
C ARG A 563 -41.28 -10.72 8.95
N TRP A 564 -41.95 -9.86 8.17
CA TRP A 564 -41.45 -8.52 7.79
C TRP A 564 -41.81 -7.43 8.81
N LEU A 565 -42.85 -7.60 9.64
CA LEU A 565 -43.25 -6.60 10.63
C LEU A 565 -42.15 -6.36 11.68
N PRO A 566 -41.94 -5.12 12.14
CA PRO A 566 -41.18 -4.82 13.34
C PRO A 566 -41.53 -5.74 14.51
N LYS A 567 -40.54 -6.12 15.31
CA LYS A 567 -40.70 -7.21 16.30
C LYS A 567 -41.71 -6.89 17.42
N GLU A 568 -42.11 -5.63 17.57
CA GLU A 568 -43.11 -5.21 18.55
C GLU A 568 -44.57 -5.32 18.04
N GLU A 569 -44.77 -5.39 16.73
CA GLU A 569 -46.09 -5.39 16.05
C GLU A 569 -46.61 -6.80 15.75
N ARG A 570 -45.79 -7.82 15.98
CA ARG A 570 -46.14 -9.23 15.76
C ARG A 570 -47.03 -9.75 16.88
N THR A 571 -48.04 -10.55 16.54
CA THR A 571 -49.03 -11.13 17.46
C THR A 571 -48.41 -11.91 18.63
N ALA A 572 -47.22 -12.47 18.43
CA ALA A 572 -46.45 -13.19 19.45
C ALA A 572 -45.67 -12.30 20.44
N TYR A 573 -45.66 -10.97 20.32
CA TYR A 573 -44.82 -10.10 21.16
C TYR A 573 -45.44 -9.76 22.52
N LYS A 574 -44.74 -10.13 23.62
CA LYS A 574 -45.10 -9.73 24.99
C LYS A 574 -44.04 -8.80 25.58
N LYS A 575 -44.39 -7.49 25.63
CA LYS A 575 -43.55 -6.40 26.14
C LYS A 575 -43.32 -6.54 27.66
N LYS A 576 -42.07 -6.42 28.13
CA LYS A 576 -41.74 -6.54 29.57
C LYS A 576 -41.95 -5.22 30.32
N ARG A 577 -42.68 -5.26 31.45
CA ARG A 577 -42.78 -4.14 32.40
C ARG A 577 -41.41 -3.73 32.95
N LYS A 578 -41.17 -2.42 33.02
CA LYS A 578 -40.24 -1.77 33.95
C LYS A 578 -41.05 -1.05 35.03
N ASN A 579 -40.66 -1.17 36.29
CA ASN A 579 -40.98 -0.17 37.32
C ASN A 579 -40.00 1.02 37.10
N ARG A 580 -40.35 2.30 37.29
CA ARG A 580 -40.89 2.98 38.50
C ARG A 580 -39.94 2.83 39.71
N GLU A 581 -39.60 3.85 40.50
CA GLU A 581 -39.88 5.31 40.61
C GLU A 581 -38.73 5.89 41.51
N ARG A 582 -38.48 7.17 41.88
CA ARG A 582 -38.99 8.57 41.76
C ARG A 582 -37.79 9.50 42.21
N GLU A 583 -37.68 10.84 42.13
CA GLU A 583 -38.25 11.96 41.36
C GLU A 583 -37.40 13.25 41.65
N VAL A 584 -37.86 14.44 41.20
CA VAL A 584 -37.43 15.83 41.57
C VAL A 584 -36.06 16.32 41.04
N GLY A 585 -35.97 17.50 40.40
CA GLY A 585 -37.04 18.40 39.94
C GLY A 585 -36.56 19.79 39.47
N ARG A 586 -37.55 20.65 39.11
CA ARG A 586 -37.46 22.02 38.53
C ARG A 586 -36.99 22.07 37.06
N GLY A 587 -37.74 22.67 36.12
CA GLY A 587 -39.13 23.15 36.20
C GLY A 587 -39.58 23.93 34.95
N THR A 588 -40.91 24.08 34.78
CA THR A 588 -41.63 24.99 33.83
C THR A 588 -41.37 24.79 32.31
N GLN A 589 -42.31 25.02 31.38
CA GLN A 589 -43.59 25.75 31.41
C GLN A 589 -44.56 25.26 30.29
N GLY A 590 -45.89 25.33 30.49
CA GLY A 590 -46.93 25.00 29.48
C GLY A 590 -47.17 23.49 29.24
N SER A 591 -48.37 22.89 29.13
CA SER A 591 -49.74 23.29 28.73
C SER A 591 -49.87 23.78 27.28
N ALA A 592 -50.65 23.17 26.38
CA ALA A 592 -51.67 22.11 26.50
C ALA A 592 -51.59 21.14 25.26
N ALA A 593 -52.50 20.21 24.91
CA ALA A 593 -53.87 19.92 25.36
C ALA A 593 -54.27 18.42 25.13
N ALA A 594 -55.57 18.14 25.09
CA ALA A 594 -56.29 16.90 24.75
C ALA A 594 -57.60 17.30 24.00
N PRO A 595 -58.57 16.43 23.55
CA PRO A 595 -58.77 15.01 23.91
C PRO A 595 -59.30 14.05 22.77
N SER A 596 -59.55 12.79 23.16
CA SER A 596 -60.61 11.79 22.75
C SER A 596 -61.27 11.83 21.35
N VAL A 597 -61.66 10.71 20.73
CA VAL A 597 -62.69 9.70 21.14
C VAL A 597 -62.33 8.33 20.51
N GLU A 598 -62.22 7.22 21.26
CA GLU A 598 -63.25 6.19 21.58
C GLU A 598 -63.75 5.38 20.35
N TYR A 599 -63.88 4.03 20.34
CA TYR A 599 -64.79 3.22 21.19
C TYR A 599 -64.35 1.74 21.47
N LYS A 600 -65.22 1.01 22.19
CA LYS A 600 -65.11 -0.33 22.83
C LYS A 600 -64.91 -1.53 21.85
N GLY A 601 -64.54 -2.75 22.25
CA GLY A 601 -64.18 -3.31 23.58
C GLY A 601 -64.82 -4.70 23.87
N ALA A 602 -64.16 -5.60 24.63
CA ALA A 602 -64.73 -6.84 25.23
C ALA A 602 -63.82 -7.46 26.33
N GLU A 603 -64.42 -8.13 27.32
CA GLU A 603 -63.78 -8.88 28.45
C GLU A 603 -64.14 -10.38 28.33
N GLY A 604 -63.67 -11.37 29.09
CA GLY A 604 -62.74 -11.53 30.24
C GLY A 604 -62.35 -13.04 30.32
N ASN A 605 -62.03 -13.73 31.42
CA ASN A 605 -61.70 -13.39 32.82
C ASN A 605 -60.78 -14.53 33.38
N THR A 606 -60.73 -14.81 34.70
CA THR A 606 -59.58 -15.44 35.39
C THR A 606 -59.84 -16.74 36.17
N SER A 607 -58.72 -17.39 36.59
CA SER A 607 -58.52 -18.22 37.81
C SER A 607 -58.47 -19.77 37.72
N SER A 608 -58.05 -20.40 38.82
CA SER A 608 -57.59 -21.83 39.01
C SER A 608 -58.56 -22.58 39.97
N PRO A 609 -58.42 -23.88 40.40
CA PRO A 609 -57.21 -24.54 40.94
C PRO A 609 -57.07 -26.11 40.85
N ARG A 610 -56.06 -26.60 41.59
CA ARG A 610 -55.69 -27.96 42.14
C ARG A 610 -56.84 -28.81 42.79
N PRO A 611 -56.62 -30.03 43.39
CA PRO A 611 -55.46 -30.99 43.37
C PRO A 611 -55.75 -32.56 43.46
N THR A 612 -54.78 -33.42 43.07
CA THR A 612 -54.42 -34.76 43.69
C THR A 612 -55.45 -35.93 43.76
N PRO A 613 -55.10 -37.16 44.25
CA PRO A 613 -53.97 -38.07 43.91
C PRO A 613 -54.36 -39.57 43.68
N ASN A 614 -53.39 -40.39 43.23
CA ASN A 614 -53.20 -41.85 43.41
C ASN A 614 -54.41 -42.83 43.57
N GLN A 615 -54.46 -43.87 42.73
CA GLN A 615 -53.99 -45.26 43.03
C GLN A 615 -54.35 -46.27 41.91
N SER A 616 -53.44 -47.20 41.58
CA SER A 616 -53.66 -48.66 41.38
C SER A 616 -52.60 -49.34 40.48
N GLU A 617 -52.02 -50.43 40.99
CA GLU A 617 -51.53 -51.60 40.22
C GLU A 617 -52.60 -52.72 40.39
N PRO A 618 -52.45 -54.01 39.94
CA PRO A 618 -51.33 -54.69 39.26
C PRO A 618 -51.74 -55.70 38.15
N ARG A 619 -50.79 -56.60 37.79
CA ARG A 619 -50.89 -57.88 37.01
C ARG A 619 -50.64 -57.77 35.49
N GLN A 620 -49.52 -58.32 34.98
CA GLN A 620 -49.27 -59.71 34.51
C GLN A 620 -49.78 -59.95 33.06
N HIS A 621 -49.13 -60.74 32.18
CA HIS A 621 -47.90 -61.54 32.29
C HIS A 621 -47.28 -61.80 30.90
N HIS A 622 -45.95 -61.74 30.74
CA HIS A 622 -45.16 -62.76 29.99
C HIS A 622 -43.66 -62.67 30.32
N LYS A 623 -42.87 -63.68 29.92
CA LYS A 623 -41.47 -63.89 30.37
C LYS A 623 -40.48 -64.10 29.22
N THR A 624 -39.25 -63.59 29.40
CA THR A 624 -37.97 -64.35 29.24
C THR A 624 -36.89 -63.60 30.04
N VAL A 625 -36.47 -64.07 31.23
CA VAL A 625 -35.49 -65.15 31.49
C VAL A 625 -34.05 -64.67 31.21
N GLN A 626 -33.39 -64.04 32.20
CA GLN A 626 -32.35 -64.63 33.09
C GLN A 626 -30.91 -64.39 32.55
N GLN A 627 -29.82 -64.43 33.35
CA GLN A 627 -29.63 -64.82 34.75
C GLN A 627 -28.56 -63.93 35.46
N LYS A 628 -28.38 -64.06 36.78
CA LYS A 628 -27.41 -63.25 37.57
C LYS A 628 -26.62 -64.12 38.57
N LYS A 629 -25.29 -64.04 38.50
CA LYS A 629 -24.27 -64.41 39.53
C LYS A 629 -24.23 -65.84 40.12
N LYS A 630 -23.07 -66.49 39.97
CA LYS A 630 -22.26 -67.29 40.94
C LYS A 630 -20.99 -67.76 40.20
N LYS A 631 -19.80 -68.04 40.77
CA LYS A 631 -19.15 -67.73 42.08
C LYS A 631 -17.64 -68.13 41.99
N GLY A 632 -16.69 -67.26 42.38
CA GLY A 632 -15.35 -67.67 42.89
C GLY A 632 -14.15 -67.92 41.95
N LYS A 633 -12.95 -67.47 42.41
CA LYS A 633 -11.55 -67.90 42.14
C LYS A 633 -11.02 -68.03 40.69
N GLY A 634 -9.88 -67.39 40.37
CA GLY A 634 -9.07 -67.72 39.16
C GLY A 634 -7.95 -66.71 38.80
N ASN A 635 -6.74 -67.20 38.52
CA ASN A 635 -5.45 -66.48 38.38
C ASN A 635 -5.24 -65.46 37.21
N LYS A 636 -4.34 -64.49 37.48
CA LYS A 636 -3.21 -63.93 36.67
C LYS A 636 -3.34 -63.56 35.17
N MET A 637 -3.01 -62.28 34.89
CA MET A 637 -2.22 -61.65 33.79
C MET A 637 -2.32 -62.14 32.32
N SER A 638 -2.49 -61.19 31.37
CA SER A 638 -2.20 -61.43 29.93
C SER A 638 -1.90 -60.22 29.01
N TRP A 639 -1.96 -58.95 29.47
CA TRP A 639 -1.96 -57.77 28.57
C TRP A 639 -0.72 -56.85 28.63
N LEU A 640 0.48 -57.43 28.78
CA LEU A 640 1.73 -56.80 28.37
C LEU A 640 2.56 -57.82 27.57
N ARG A 641 2.84 -57.50 26.31
CA ARG A 641 3.92 -58.10 25.51
C ARG A 641 4.69 -56.97 24.82
N PRO A 642 6.03 -57.00 24.81
CA PRO A 642 6.82 -56.12 23.94
C PRO A 642 6.61 -56.50 22.46
N PRO A 643 6.93 -55.61 21.50
CA PRO A 643 6.96 -55.97 20.08
C PRO A 643 8.06 -57.01 19.78
N PRO A 644 7.98 -57.74 18.65
CA PRO A 644 8.98 -58.73 18.28
C PRO A 644 10.40 -58.15 18.14
N ALA A 645 11.40 -58.97 18.47
CA ALA A 645 12.80 -58.64 18.18
C ALA A 645 12.99 -58.45 16.66
N GLY A 646 13.75 -57.42 16.27
CA GLY A 646 13.93 -57.03 14.87
C GLY A 646 12.99 -55.93 14.36
N THR A 647 12.01 -55.46 15.15
CA THR A 647 11.10 -54.37 14.74
C THR A 647 11.83 -53.01 14.64
N LYS A 648 12.41 -52.70 13.46
CA LYS A 648 13.02 -51.39 13.17
C LYS A 648 11.93 -50.31 12.98
N LEU A 649 11.74 -49.47 14.00
CA LEU A 649 10.94 -48.24 13.89
C LEU A 649 11.82 -47.12 13.34
N VAL A 650 11.46 -46.59 12.15
CA VAL A 650 12.11 -45.42 11.55
C VAL A 650 11.26 -44.18 11.83
N PRO A 651 11.80 -43.08 12.38
CA PRO A 651 11.03 -41.87 12.60
C PRO A 651 10.69 -41.16 11.27
N TRP A 652 9.51 -40.53 11.22
CA TRP A 652 9.02 -39.77 10.06
C TRP A 652 9.80 -38.46 9.78
N VAL A 653 10.71 -38.08 10.67
CA VAL A 653 11.65 -36.95 10.50
C VAL A 653 13.06 -37.48 10.73
N PRO A 654 14.05 -37.17 9.88
CA PRO A 654 15.43 -37.67 10.04
C PRO A 654 16.02 -37.36 11.42
N ASP A 655 16.76 -38.33 11.97
CA ASP A 655 17.36 -38.28 13.32
C ASP A 655 18.23 -37.03 13.56
N LEU A 656 18.85 -36.52 12.49
CA LEU A 656 19.68 -35.30 12.49
C LEU A 656 18.95 -34.06 13.04
N ILE A 657 17.62 -34.00 12.93
CA ILE A 657 16.79 -32.90 13.44
C ILE A 657 16.14 -33.26 14.78
N PHE A 658 15.71 -34.52 14.95
CA PHE A 658 14.96 -34.93 16.14
C PHE A 658 15.85 -35.11 17.39
N ILE A 659 17.07 -35.62 17.24
CA ILE A 659 17.99 -35.87 18.36
C ILE A 659 18.49 -34.57 19.02
N PRO A 660 18.91 -33.52 18.29
CA PRO A 660 19.30 -32.25 18.92
C PRO A 660 18.15 -31.58 19.67
N ILE A 661 16.94 -31.54 19.08
CA ILE A 661 15.77 -30.88 19.68
C ILE A 661 15.30 -31.63 20.93
N SER A 662 15.23 -32.97 20.89
CA SER A 662 14.85 -33.75 22.06
C SER A 662 15.85 -33.59 23.21
N ARG A 663 17.17 -33.62 22.94
CA ARG A 663 18.21 -33.35 23.95
C ARG A 663 18.20 -31.92 24.48
N ALA A 664 17.83 -30.93 23.66
CA ALA A 664 17.64 -29.55 24.13
C ALA A 664 16.46 -29.44 25.11
N PHE A 665 15.30 -30.00 24.77
CA PHE A 665 14.13 -30.05 25.66
C PHE A 665 14.38 -30.87 26.93
N GLU A 666 15.12 -31.98 26.83
CA GLU A 666 15.55 -32.78 27.98
C GLU A 666 16.44 -31.97 28.94
N ARG A 667 17.48 -31.29 28.43
CA ARG A 667 18.36 -30.44 29.23
C ARG A 667 17.62 -29.27 29.88
N VAL A 668 16.73 -28.60 29.16
CA VAL A 668 15.89 -27.52 29.72
C VAL A 668 14.93 -28.06 30.78
N GLY A 669 14.31 -29.23 30.55
CA GLY A 669 13.43 -29.90 31.49
C GLY A 669 14.15 -30.33 32.78
N VAL A 670 15.33 -30.94 32.66
CA VAL A 670 16.18 -31.34 33.80
C VAL A 670 16.69 -30.12 34.56
N TYR A 671 17.11 -29.05 33.88
CA TYR A 671 17.47 -27.79 34.52
C TYR A 671 16.30 -27.19 35.29
N PHE A 672 15.12 -27.07 34.67
CA PHE A 672 13.93 -26.52 35.33
C PHE A 672 13.48 -27.40 36.51
N TYR A 673 13.54 -28.72 36.38
CA TYR A 673 13.23 -29.64 37.47
C TYR A 673 14.22 -29.48 38.65
N ASN A 674 15.53 -29.54 38.40
CA ASN A 674 16.55 -29.50 39.44
C ASN A 674 16.74 -28.10 40.07
N ARG A 675 16.49 -27.02 39.32
CA ARG A 675 16.71 -25.63 39.76
C ARG A 675 15.47 -25.00 40.39
N VAL A 676 14.26 -25.37 39.94
CA VAL A 676 12.99 -24.75 40.31
C VAL A 676 12.04 -25.74 40.99
N LEU A 677 11.61 -26.81 40.30
CA LEU A 677 10.53 -27.66 40.82
C LEU A 677 10.94 -28.47 42.06
N SER A 678 12.16 -29.01 42.09
CA SER A 678 12.74 -29.79 43.21
C SER A 678 12.73 -29.04 44.56
N LYS A 679 12.75 -27.71 44.52
CA LYS A 679 12.70 -26.82 45.69
C LYS A 679 11.28 -26.48 46.15
N THR A 680 10.27 -27.13 45.58
CA THR A 680 8.84 -26.87 45.85
C THR A 680 8.08 -28.19 45.99
N GLU A 681 6.91 -28.17 46.64
CA GLU A 681 6.04 -29.36 46.74
C GLU A 681 5.26 -29.65 45.44
N ILE A 682 5.70 -29.10 44.30
CA ILE A 682 4.99 -29.11 43.02
C ILE A 682 5.55 -30.22 42.13
N GLY A 683 4.73 -31.25 41.86
CA GLY A 683 5.10 -32.41 41.04
C GLY A 683 5.43 -33.68 41.83
N LEU A 684 5.53 -33.60 43.16
CA LEU A 684 5.64 -34.77 44.04
C LEU A 684 4.31 -35.54 44.12
N PHE A 685 4.39 -36.81 44.53
CA PHE A 685 3.21 -37.63 44.85
C PHE A 685 2.37 -36.98 45.95
N ASP A 686 1.03 -37.19 45.94
CA ASP A 686 0.18 -36.82 47.08
C ASP A 686 0.73 -37.48 48.35
N LYS A 687 1.08 -36.68 49.36
CA LYS A 687 1.61 -37.10 50.67
C LYS A 687 0.74 -38.17 51.35
N ARG A 688 -0.53 -38.28 50.97
CA ARG A 688 -1.53 -39.22 51.49
C ARG A 688 -1.52 -40.57 50.74
N TRP A 689 -0.72 -40.73 49.68
CA TRP A 689 -0.58 -42.01 48.97
C TRP A 689 0.50 -42.90 49.59
N ASN A 690 0.08 -44.04 50.12
CA ASN A 690 0.97 -45.13 50.49
C ASN A 690 0.95 -46.25 49.42
N LYS A 691 2.10 -46.50 48.79
CA LYS A 691 2.29 -47.54 47.75
C LYS A 691 1.79 -48.92 48.18
N ASN A 692 1.97 -49.30 49.43
CA ASN A 692 1.62 -50.62 49.96
C ASN A 692 0.11 -50.76 50.22
N VAL A 693 -0.58 -49.66 50.54
CA VAL A 693 -2.02 -49.63 50.83
C VAL A 693 -2.87 -49.34 49.58
N HIS A 694 -2.27 -48.77 48.53
CA HIS A 694 -2.99 -48.24 47.37
C HIS A 694 -2.52 -48.76 46.01
N GLY A 695 -1.39 -49.49 45.96
CA GLY A 695 -0.79 -49.92 44.70
C GLY A 695 -0.24 -48.75 43.88
N PRO A 696 -0.13 -48.91 42.55
CA PRO A 696 0.37 -47.87 41.64
C PRO A 696 -0.36 -46.52 41.79
N TYR A 697 0.39 -45.42 41.73
CA TYR A 697 -0.17 -44.09 41.88
C TYR A 697 -1.09 -43.73 40.70
N CYS A 698 -2.35 -43.41 41.01
CA CYS A 698 -3.36 -43.08 40.03
C CYS A 698 -3.68 -41.58 40.13
N HIS A 699 -3.06 -40.76 39.29
CA HIS A 699 -3.07 -39.29 39.36
C HIS A 699 -4.45 -38.61 39.41
N TRP A 700 -5.56 -39.31 39.10
CA TRP A 700 -6.94 -38.79 39.19
C TRP A 700 -7.68 -39.13 40.49
N ARG A 701 -7.13 -40.03 41.32
CA ARG A 701 -7.71 -40.50 42.58
C ARG A 701 -7.31 -39.57 43.73
N TYR A 702 -8.26 -39.30 44.61
CA TYR A 702 -7.99 -38.64 45.90
C TYR A 702 -7.75 -39.73 46.95
N TYR A 703 -6.66 -39.61 47.71
CA TYR A 703 -6.22 -40.66 48.65
C TYR A 703 -6.54 -40.36 50.12
N GLY A 704 -6.95 -39.13 50.45
CA GLY A 704 -7.47 -38.80 51.79
C GLY A 704 -8.91 -39.25 52.04
N THR A 705 -9.39 -39.02 53.26
CA THR A 705 -10.79 -39.24 53.67
C THR A 705 -11.77 -38.37 52.88
N ARG A 706 -12.97 -38.90 52.64
CA ARG A 706 -13.97 -38.30 51.74
C ARG A 706 -14.90 -37.32 52.48
N ASP A 707 -14.52 -36.05 52.54
CA ASP A 707 -15.38 -34.96 53.05
C ASP A 707 -16.66 -34.78 52.19
N THR A 708 -17.64 -34.05 52.73
CA THR A 708 -18.91 -33.76 52.08
C THR A 708 -18.73 -33.00 50.77
N ARG A 709 -19.60 -33.27 49.79
CA ARG A 709 -19.65 -32.53 48.51
C ARG A 709 -20.14 -31.12 48.78
N LEU A 710 -19.55 -30.12 48.12
CA LEU A 710 -19.93 -28.70 48.25
C LEU A 710 -21.44 -28.46 48.09
N MET A 711 -22.08 -29.11 47.11
CA MET A 711 -23.54 -29.02 46.86
C MET A 711 -24.43 -29.60 47.99
N ASN A 712 -23.83 -30.24 48.99
CA ASN A 712 -24.48 -30.86 50.14
C ASN A 712 -24.11 -30.16 51.47
N VAL A 713 -23.35 -29.06 51.43
CA VAL A 713 -22.94 -28.28 52.61
C VAL A 713 -23.94 -27.15 52.85
N LYS A 714 -24.39 -26.94 54.09
CA LYS A 714 -25.25 -25.78 54.40
C LYS A 714 -24.43 -24.49 54.32
N LEU A 715 -25.06 -23.38 53.92
CA LEU A 715 -24.39 -22.07 53.80
C LEU A 715 -23.71 -21.62 55.11
N SER A 716 -24.28 -21.96 56.28
CA SER A 716 -23.68 -21.72 57.60
C SER A 716 -22.44 -22.57 57.90
N GLU A 717 -22.36 -23.77 57.33
CA GLU A 717 -21.23 -24.70 57.50
C GLU A 717 -20.09 -24.43 56.51
N LEU A 718 -20.34 -23.61 55.47
CA LEU A 718 -19.40 -23.32 54.38
C LEU A 718 -18.06 -22.72 54.83
N PRO A 719 -17.98 -21.77 55.80
CA PRO A 719 -16.71 -21.25 56.28
C PRO A 719 -15.85 -22.35 56.92
N ALA A 720 -16.44 -23.21 57.75
CA ALA A 720 -15.74 -24.33 58.38
C ALA A 720 -15.31 -25.39 57.35
N TRP A 721 -16.13 -25.67 56.33
CA TRP A 721 -15.79 -26.57 55.23
C TRP A 721 -14.63 -26.02 54.36
N LEU A 722 -14.56 -24.70 54.16
CA LEU A 722 -13.44 -24.03 53.48
C LEU A 722 -12.18 -23.91 54.37
N ALA A 723 -12.33 -23.88 55.70
CA ALA A 723 -11.22 -23.89 56.64
C ALA A 723 -10.47 -25.22 56.65
N ARG A 724 -11.18 -26.36 56.58
CA ARG A 724 -10.59 -27.72 56.54
C ARG A 724 -9.78 -28.07 55.29
N ARG A 725 -9.76 -27.21 54.26
CA ARG A 725 -9.04 -27.47 53.01
C ARG A 725 -7.59 -27.01 53.09
N GLU A 726 -6.68 -27.88 52.68
CA GLU A 726 -5.26 -27.57 52.53
C GLU A 726 -5.07 -26.55 51.39
N LYS A 727 -4.56 -25.37 51.72
CA LYS A 727 -4.40 -24.21 50.82
C LYS A 727 -2.98 -24.05 50.28
N THR A 728 -2.13 -25.06 50.46
CA THR A 728 -0.74 -25.04 49.97
C THR A 728 -0.70 -25.04 48.43
N PRO A 729 0.31 -24.40 47.79
CA PRO A 729 0.47 -24.46 46.34
C PRO A 729 0.55 -25.89 45.80
N GLY A 730 1.18 -26.81 46.55
CA GLY A 730 1.23 -28.24 46.25
C GLY A 730 -0.14 -28.92 46.27
N ALA A 731 -0.97 -28.65 47.29
CA ALA A 731 -2.33 -29.19 47.34
C ALA A 731 -3.23 -28.65 46.22
N PHE A 732 -3.12 -27.36 45.89
CA PHE A 732 -3.83 -26.76 44.77
C PHE A 732 -3.39 -27.38 43.42
N TYR A 733 -2.08 -27.47 43.18
CA TYR A 733 -1.52 -28.14 42.00
C TYR A 733 -1.99 -29.60 41.90
N ASN A 734 -2.00 -30.34 43.01
CA ASN A 734 -2.46 -31.73 43.03
C ASN A 734 -3.97 -31.87 42.78
N GLU A 735 -4.82 -30.92 43.17
CA GLU A 735 -6.23 -30.90 42.74
C GLU A 735 -6.42 -30.50 41.27
N VAL A 736 -5.63 -29.54 40.75
CA VAL A 736 -5.64 -29.18 39.33
C VAL A 736 -5.23 -30.38 38.48
N MET A 737 -4.11 -31.02 38.81
CA MET A 737 -3.62 -32.21 38.12
C MET A 737 -4.57 -33.41 38.29
N ARG A 738 -5.18 -33.61 39.47
CA ARG A 738 -6.25 -34.60 39.65
C ARG A 738 -7.42 -34.37 38.71
N ASN A 739 -7.86 -33.13 38.51
CA ASN A 739 -8.94 -32.84 37.58
C ASN A 739 -8.53 -32.97 36.12
N ILE A 740 -7.33 -32.53 35.73
CA ILE A 740 -6.78 -32.73 34.38
C ILE A 740 -6.68 -34.23 34.06
N TRP A 741 -6.08 -35.03 34.93
CA TRP A 741 -5.98 -36.49 34.75
C TRP A 741 -7.33 -37.20 34.82
N ARG A 742 -8.28 -36.72 35.63
CA ARG A 742 -9.66 -37.25 35.68
C ARG A 742 -10.43 -36.95 34.40
N VAL A 743 -10.25 -35.76 33.83
CA VAL A 743 -10.82 -35.39 32.53
C VAL A 743 -10.16 -36.20 31.41
N HIS A 744 -8.82 -36.27 31.39
CA HIS A 744 -8.07 -37.04 30.41
C HIS A 744 -8.45 -38.52 30.46
N HIS A 745 -8.46 -39.15 31.64
CA HIS A 745 -8.79 -40.58 31.75
C HIS A 745 -10.25 -40.89 31.45
N LYS A 746 -11.20 -40.07 31.93
CA LYS A 746 -12.63 -40.36 31.74
C LYS A 746 -13.17 -40.00 30.36
N TRP A 747 -12.61 -38.99 29.68
CA TRP A 747 -13.13 -38.49 28.39
C TRP A 747 -12.17 -38.65 27.20
N TYR A 748 -10.85 -38.67 27.42
CA TYR A 748 -9.86 -38.76 26.33
C TYR A 748 -9.15 -40.13 26.24
N SER A 749 -9.04 -40.90 27.31
CA SER A 749 -8.36 -42.21 27.31
C SER A 749 -9.21 -43.36 27.87
N GLY A 750 -10.53 -43.13 28.04
CA GLY A 750 -11.51 -44.21 28.20
C GLY A 750 -11.76 -44.93 26.86
N PRO A 751 -12.15 -46.21 26.87
CA PRO A 751 -12.23 -47.04 25.66
C PRO A 751 -13.36 -46.66 24.69
N VAL A 752 -14.26 -45.76 25.07
CA VAL A 752 -15.50 -45.44 24.33
C VAL A 752 -15.26 -44.49 23.13
N TYR A 753 -14.16 -43.74 23.11
CA TYR A 753 -13.89 -42.72 22.07
C TYR A 753 -12.45 -42.79 21.55
N ASN A 754 -12.19 -43.75 20.65
CA ASN A 754 -10.89 -43.85 19.96
C ASN A 754 -10.89 -43.16 18.58
N ASN A 755 -9.69 -42.78 18.15
CA ASN A 755 -9.35 -42.15 16.87
C ASN A 755 -10.05 -40.81 16.56
N THR A 756 -11.18 -40.77 15.86
CA THR A 756 -11.63 -39.57 15.11
C THR A 756 -11.74 -38.30 15.95
N VAL A 757 -12.36 -38.37 17.13
CA VAL A 757 -12.55 -37.21 18.04
C VAL A 757 -11.21 -36.72 18.59
N LYS A 758 -10.24 -37.60 18.84
CA LYS A 758 -8.90 -37.23 19.32
C LYS A 758 -8.14 -36.42 18.27
N THR A 759 -8.21 -36.85 17.01
CA THR A 759 -7.60 -36.15 15.88
C THR A 759 -8.22 -34.76 15.73
N ILE A 760 -9.56 -34.65 15.74
CA ILE A 760 -10.28 -33.39 15.65
C ILE A 760 -9.89 -32.43 16.79
N PHE A 761 -9.87 -32.89 18.05
CA PHE A 761 -9.51 -32.02 19.17
C PHE A 761 -8.02 -31.60 19.17
N ARG A 762 -7.11 -32.47 18.72
CA ARG A 762 -5.70 -32.08 18.48
C ARG A 762 -5.59 -31.02 17.39
N PHE A 763 -6.28 -31.20 16.27
CA PHE A 763 -6.30 -30.23 15.18
C PHE A 763 -6.90 -28.88 15.63
N ILE A 764 -8.00 -28.90 16.39
CA ILE A 764 -8.60 -27.70 16.98
C ILE A 764 -7.64 -27.03 17.97
N PHE A 765 -6.91 -27.78 18.79
CA PHE A 765 -5.94 -27.20 19.74
C PHE A 765 -4.76 -26.56 19.02
N CYS A 766 -4.11 -27.26 18.08
CA CYS A 766 -3.02 -26.72 17.27
C CYS A 766 -3.47 -25.52 16.44
N TYR A 767 -4.64 -25.58 15.80
CA TYR A 767 -5.22 -24.46 15.05
C TYR A 767 -5.58 -23.29 15.96
N SER A 768 -6.09 -23.53 17.18
CA SER A 768 -6.39 -22.49 18.16
C SER A 768 -5.12 -21.84 18.73
N PHE A 769 -4.05 -22.61 18.92
CA PHE A 769 -2.74 -22.11 19.34
C PHE A 769 -2.05 -21.30 18.24
N LEU A 770 -2.12 -21.77 16.98
CA LEU A 770 -1.64 -21.02 15.81
C LEU A 770 -2.45 -19.74 15.61
N CYS A 771 -3.78 -19.82 15.71
CA CYS A 771 -4.67 -18.66 15.68
C CYS A 771 -4.52 -17.74 16.91
N TRP A 772 -3.98 -18.24 18.03
CA TRP A 772 -3.58 -17.41 19.17
C TRP A 772 -2.26 -16.71 18.89
N LEU A 773 -1.22 -17.40 18.42
CA LEU A 773 0.05 -16.80 17.97
C LEU A 773 -0.17 -15.70 16.92
N VAL A 774 -0.91 -16.00 15.84
CA VAL A 774 -1.24 -15.05 14.79
C VAL A 774 -2.09 -13.89 15.32
N LYS A 775 -2.97 -14.11 16.32
CA LYS A 775 -3.67 -13.01 16.98
C LYS A 775 -2.81 -12.23 17.95
N SER A 776 -1.86 -12.82 18.64
CA SER A 776 -0.95 -12.12 19.56
C SER A 776 -0.03 -11.21 18.77
N HIS A 777 0.55 -11.70 17.67
CA HIS A 777 1.31 -10.87 16.74
C HIS A 777 0.44 -9.73 16.19
N ARG A 778 -0.69 -10.06 15.54
CA ARG A 778 -1.61 -9.05 14.99
C ARG A 778 -2.29 -8.17 16.05
N TYR A 779 -2.21 -8.49 17.34
CA TYR A 779 -2.70 -7.64 18.43
C TYR A 779 -1.63 -6.64 18.87
N LEU A 780 -0.35 -7.06 18.90
CA LEU A 780 0.78 -6.15 19.07
C LEU A 780 0.89 -5.18 17.87
N ASP A 781 0.74 -5.68 16.65
CA ASP A 781 0.71 -4.84 15.44
C ASP A 781 -0.51 -3.90 15.44
N PHE A 782 -1.70 -4.42 15.77
CA PHE A 782 -2.92 -3.60 15.86
C PHE A 782 -2.85 -2.54 16.96
N GLN A 783 -2.20 -2.84 18.09
CA GLN A 783 -1.92 -1.86 19.14
C GLN A 783 -1.03 -0.73 18.59
N LYS A 784 0.08 -1.04 17.90
CA LYS A 784 0.92 -0.02 17.25
C LYS A 784 0.09 0.86 16.31
N THR A 785 -0.69 0.28 15.40
CA THR A 785 -1.53 1.04 14.43
C THR A 785 -2.73 1.78 15.03
N MET A 786 -2.99 1.66 16.34
CA MET A 786 -4.06 2.40 17.04
C MET A 786 -3.55 3.37 18.12
N MET A 787 -2.25 3.40 18.38
CA MET A 787 -1.65 4.49 19.16
C MET A 787 -1.51 5.69 18.23
N LYS A 788 -2.21 6.80 18.53
CA LYS A 788 -1.90 8.09 17.90
C LYS A 788 -0.44 8.44 18.19
N ARG A 789 0.25 8.99 17.18
CA ARG A 789 1.61 9.51 17.31
C ARG A 789 1.62 10.67 18.32
N GLY A 790 2.65 10.76 19.17
CA GLY A 790 2.85 11.91 20.06
C GLY A 790 3.51 13.07 19.32
N ALA A 791 3.08 14.30 19.59
CA ALA A 791 3.63 15.49 18.94
C ALA A 791 5.01 15.88 19.51
N PHE A 792 5.88 16.39 18.65
CA PHE A 792 7.22 16.89 18.97
C PHE A 792 7.22 18.42 18.93
N ILE A 793 7.26 19.01 20.12
CA ILE A 793 7.14 20.45 20.38
C ILE A 793 8.49 20.98 20.82
N VAL A 794 9.10 21.88 20.04
CA VAL A 794 10.38 22.51 20.38
C VAL A 794 10.15 23.94 20.86
N LEU A 795 10.87 24.36 21.90
CA LEU A 795 10.94 25.75 22.37
C LEU A 795 12.30 26.34 21.98
N GLU A 796 12.29 27.44 21.23
CA GLU A 796 13.49 28.15 20.74
C GLU A 796 13.51 29.61 21.23
N GLY A 797 14.65 30.29 21.10
CA GLY A 797 14.85 31.68 21.52
C GLY A 797 16.13 31.90 22.34
N LEU A 798 16.41 33.17 22.68
CA LEU A 798 17.62 33.61 23.39
C LEU A 798 17.82 32.99 24.78
N ASP A 799 19.02 33.13 25.34
CA ASP A 799 19.27 32.77 26.75
C ASP A 799 18.45 33.65 27.71
N ARG A 800 18.20 33.12 28.92
CA ARG A 800 17.31 33.69 29.94
C ARG A 800 15.86 34.03 29.49
N SER A 801 15.45 33.73 28.24
CA SER A 801 14.09 34.02 27.73
C SER A 801 12.95 33.24 28.43
N GLY A 802 13.28 32.22 29.23
CA GLY A 802 12.34 31.50 30.11
C GLY A 802 11.90 30.12 29.59
N LYS A 803 12.46 29.66 28.47
CA LYS A 803 12.13 28.38 27.80
C LYS A 803 12.06 27.19 28.76
N THR A 804 13.08 26.92 29.58
CA THR A 804 13.13 25.78 30.50
C THR A 804 11.96 25.74 31.48
N THR A 805 11.58 26.91 32.03
CA THR A 805 10.43 27.06 32.93
C THR A 805 9.11 26.80 32.19
N GLN A 806 9.00 27.28 30.95
CA GLN A 806 7.81 27.07 30.12
C GLN A 806 7.73 25.64 29.56
N ALA A 807 8.85 24.98 29.27
CA ALA A 807 8.94 23.58 28.85
C ALA A 807 8.45 22.63 29.95
N LYS A 808 8.90 22.84 31.20
CA LYS A 808 8.37 22.16 32.38
C LYS A 808 6.85 22.39 32.54
N LYS A 809 6.42 23.66 32.58
CA LYS A 809 4.99 24.03 32.62
C LYS A 809 4.16 23.51 31.43
N LEU A 810 4.77 23.20 30.27
CA LEU A 810 4.09 22.56 29.14
C LEU A 810 3.96 21.05 29.35
N ALA A 811 5.06 20.38 29.71
CA ALA A 811 5.07 18.95 29.96
C ALA A 811 4.12 18.56 31.10
N ASP A 812 4.10 19.33 32.19
CA ASP A 812 3.23 19.05 33.34
C ASP A 812 1.75 19.35 33.04
N TRP A 813 1.45 20.35 32.22
CA TRP A 813 0.09 20.59 31.73
C TRP A 813 -0.39 19.50 30.76
N LEU A 814 0.46 19.03 29.83
CA LEU A 814 0.11 17.92 28.93
C LEU A 814 -0.13 16.62 29.72
N LYS A 815 0.71 16.31 30.72
CA LYS A 815 0.46 15.22 31.68
C LYS A 815 -0.88 15.40 32.41
N SER A 816 -1.24 16.64 32.79
CA SER A 816 -2.54 16.90 33.46
C SER A 816 -3.76 16.66 32.56
N ARG A 817 -3.60 16.66 31.22
CA ARG A 817 -4.64 16.26 30.26
C ARG A 817 -4.68 14.73 30.03
N GLY A 818 -3.80 13.96 30.69
CA GLY A 818 -3.72 12.51 30.56
C GLY A 818 -2.76 12.00 29.48
N GLU A 819 -2.01 12.90 28.83
CA GLU A 819 -1.06 12.54 27.77
C GLU A 819 0.24 11.96 28.34
N THR A 820 0.83 10.99 27.64
CA THR A 820 2.21 10.55 27.89
C THR A 820 3.19 11.59 27.36
N VAL A 821 4.06 12.13 28.21
CA VAL A 821 4.98 13.23 27.85
C VAL A 821 6.40 12.96 28.35
N HIS A 822 7.37 13.12 27.46
CA HIS A 822 8.81 13.15 27.75
C HIS A 822 9.31 14.59 27.61
N LEU A 823 10.14 15.05 28.55
CA LEU A 823 10.77 16.37 28.54
C LEU A 823 12.26 16.19 28.20
N MET A 824 12.68 16.77 27.10
CA MET A 824 14.06 16.73 26.59
C MET A 824 14.66 18.15 26.57
N ARG A 825 15.99 18.26 26.55
CA ARG A 825 16.73 19.52 26.44
C ARG A 825 17.99 19.31 25.59
N PHE A 826 18.42 20.34 24.86
CA PHE A 826 19.74 20.35 24.23
C PHE A 826 20.54 21.61 24.65
N PRO A 827 21.81 21.46 25.07
CA PRO A 827 22.57 20.22 25.17
C PRO A 827 22.07 19.33 26.33
N ASP A 828 22.00 18.02 26.11
CA ASP A 828 21.73 17.06 27.18
C ASP A 828 23.01 16.84 27.99
N ARG A 829 23.26 17.74 28.95
CA ARG A 829 24.47 17.81 29.79
C ARG A 829 24.77 16.51 30.57
N ASP A 830 23.81 15.58 30.63
CA ASP A 830 23.97 14.27 31.26
C ASP A 830 24.63 13.21 30.33
N GLU A 831 24.71 13.45 29.02
CA GLU A 831 25.33 12.59 27.99
C GLU A 831 26.82 12.93 27.73
N PRO A 832 27.63 12.06 27.07
CA PRO A 832 29.06 12.32 26.85
C PRO A 832 29.36 13.65 26.16
N PHE A 833 28.83 13.88 24.95
CA PHE A 833 29.02 15.13 24.21
C PHE A 833 28.41 16.33 24.93
N GLY A 834 27.30 16.14 25.65
CA GLY A 834 26.67 17.19 26.45
C GLY A 834 27.55 17.72 27.60
N LYS A 835 28.47 16.90 28.13
CA LYS A 835 29.45 17.36 29.16
C LYS A 835 30.58 18.17 28.56
N VAL A 836 31.05 17.80 27.36
CA VAL A 836 32.04 18.60 26.62
C VAL A 836 31.47 19.99 26.34
N ILE A 837 30.20 20.06 25.93
CA ILE A 837 29.47 21.32 25.75
C ILE A 837 29.28 22.07 27.07
N ASP A 838 28.88 21.40 28.17
CA ASP A 838 28.71 22.02 29.49
C ASP A 838 30.02 22.65 30.01
N ALA A 839 31.14 21.93 29.92
CA ALA A 839 32.46 22.42 30.30
C ALA A 839 32.88 23.62 29.44
N TYR A 840 32.67 23.57 28.12
CA TYR A 840 32.93 24.71 27.23
C TYR A 840 32.04 25.92 27.57
N LEU A 841 30.75 25.71 27.84
CA LEU A 841 29.84 26.80 28.22
C LEU A 841 30.23 27.45 29.54
N LYS A 842 30.76 26.70 30.51
CA LYS A 842 31.26 27.24 31.78
C LYS A 842 32.67 27.82 31.72
N LYS A 843 33.34 27.77 30.57
CA LYS A 843 34.75 28.17 30.40
C LYS A 843 35.74 27.24 31.14
N GLU A 844 35.33 26.00 31.46
CA GLU A 844 36.18 24.96 32.08
C GLU A 844 37.16 24.30 31.09
N ILE A 845 36.84 24.33 29.80
CA ILE A 845 37.72 23.92 28.69
C ILE A 845 37.65 24.95 27.55
N GLU A 846 38.67 24.98 26.70
CA GLU A 846 38.58 25.57 25.36
C GLU A 846 38.34 24.51 24.28
N LEU A 847 37.81 24.97 23.15
CA LEU A 847 37.67 24.17 21.93
C LEU A 847 38.15 25.05 20.76
N ALA A 848 39.34 24.77 20.23
CA ALA A 848 40.05 25.59 19.25
C ALA A 848 39.35 25.78 17.88
N SER A 849 38.14 25.25 17.69
CA SER A 849 37.38 25.34 16.45
C SER A 849 35.87 25.49 16.72
N PRO A 850 35.22 26.57 16.24
CA PRO A 850 33.77 26.71 16.26
C PRO A 850 33.06 25.59 15.48
N GLN A 851 33.69 25.04 14.44
CA GLN A 851 33.18 23.89 13.69
C GLN A 851 33.11 22.64 14.59
N ALA A 852 34.14 22.38 15.40
CA ALA A 852 34.14 21.27 16.37
C ALA A 852 33.04 21.44 17.44
N LEU A 853 32.81 22.68 17.91
CA LEU A 853 31.71 22.99 18.84
C LEU A 853 30.34 22.69 18.22
N HIS A 854 30.07 23.15 16.98
CA HIS A 854 28.81 22.86 16.28
C HIS A 854 28.61 21.37 16.04
N LEU A 855 29.68 20.64 15.68
CA LEU A 855 29.61 19.19 15.53
C LEU A 855 29.34 18.48 16.85
N ALA A 856 29.90 18.93 17.99
CA ALA A 856 29.57 18.38 19.30
C ALA A 856 28.08 18.57 19.66
N PHE A 857 27.53 19.78 19.41
CA PHE A 857 26.10 20.06 19.54
C PHE A 857 25.23 19.17 18.63
N SER A 858 25.67 18.93 17.39
CA SER A 858 24.97 18.10 16.40
C SER A 858 24.99 16.63 16.78
N LEU A 859 26.15 16.10 17.19
CA LEU A 859 26.31 14.73 17.70
C LEU A 859 25.44 14.46 18.93
N ASN A 860 25.31 15.43 19.84
CA ASN A 860 24.43 15.31 21.00
C ASN A 860 22.94 15.19 20.60
N ARG A 861 22.50 15.87 19.53
CA ARG A 861 21.16 15.66 18.93
C ARG A 861 21.02 14.30 18.25
N TRP A 862 21.99 13.90 17.44
CA TRP A 862 22.00 12.61 16.73
C TRP A 862 21.94 11.40 17.68
N GLN A 863 22.64 11.46 18.82
CA GLN A 863 22.59 10.42 19.86
C GLN A 863 21.15 10.16 20.36
N LYS A 864 20.29 11.18 20.41
CA LYS A 864 18.88 11.08 20.83
C LYS A 864 17.90 10.83 19.67
N ALA A 865 18.32 10.97 18.41
CA ALA A 865 17.42 10.89 17.24
C ALA A 865 16.62 9.57 17.18
N GLY A 866 17.23 8.45 17.56
CA GLY A 866 16.56 7.15 17.66
C GLY A 866 15.52 7.06 18.80
N GLU A 867 15.84 7.64 19.96
CA GLU A 867 14.93 7.72 21.11
C GLU A 867 13.72 8.61 20.79
N ILE A 868 13.95 9.78 20.19
CA ILE A 868 12.92 10.72 19.74
C ILE A 868 11.92 10.01 18.81
N ARG A 869 12.41 9.34 17.75
CA ARG A 869 11.55 8.58 16.81
C ARG A 869 10.76 7.47 17.52
N SER A 870 11.39 6.78 18.47
CA SER A 870 10.77 5.68 19.23
C SER A 870 9.63 6.18 20.12
N LEU A 871 9.88 7.17 20.98
CA LEU A 871 8.90 7.74 21.91
C LEU A 871 7.69 8.32 21.18
N ILE A 872 7.93 9.08 20.11
CA ILE A 872 6.90 9.64 19.22
C ILE A 872 5.99 8.54 18.66
N SER A 873 6.58 7.42 18.19
CA SER A 873 5.82 6.27 17.66
C SER A 873 5.02 5.50 18.73
N LEU A 874 5.40 5.63 20.00
CA LEU A 874 4.72 5.06 21.16
C LEU A 874 3.63 5.98 21.71
N GLY A 875 3.29 7.07 21.03
CA GLY A 875 2.29 8.05 21.47
C GLY A 875 2.77 8.98 22.59
N THR A 876 4.08 9.05 22.83
CA THR A 876 4.66 9.96 23.82
C THR A 876 4.97 11.29 23.16
N TYR A 877 4.30 12.35 23.61
CA TYR A 877 4.63 13.73 23.24
C TYR A 877 6.04 14.06 23.73
N ILE A 878 6.82 14.78 22.92
CA ILE A 878 8.14 15.28 23.32
C ILE A 878 8.06 16.79 23.41
N VAL A 879 8.37 17.33 24.58
CA VAL A 879 8.61 18.76 24.78
C VAL A 879 10.12 18.95 24.87
N CYS A 880 10.69 19.80 24.02
CA CYS A 880 12.14 19.97 23.88
C CYS A 880 12.56 21.42 24.11
N ASP A 881 13.45 21.65 25.08
CA ASP A 881 14.07 22.95 25.34
C ASP A 881 15.35 23.10 24.51
N ARG A 882 15.30 23.96 23.47
CA ARG A 882 16.26 24.05 22.34
C ARG A 882 16.34 22.79 21.47
N TYR A 883 16.70 22.96 20.20
CA TYR A 883 17.02 21.86 19.26
C TYR A 883 18.05 22.32 18.21
N CYS A 884 17.95 21.85 16.96
CA CYS A 884 18.88 22.21 15.88
C CYS A 884 18.88 23.72 15.56
N TYR A 885 17.75 24.42 15.66
CA TYR A 885 17.67 25.84 15.27
C TYR A 885 18.51 26.74 16.19
N SER A 886 18.59 26.45 17.49
CA SER A 886 19.60 27.05 18.37
C SER A 886 21.02 26.78 17.87
N GLY A 887 21.37 25.52 17.56
CA GLY A 887 22.71 25.16 17.07
C GLY A 887 23.11 25.91 15.80
N VAL A 888 22.18 26.01 14.84
CA VAL A 888 22.39 26.75 13.58
C VAL A 888 22.53 28.26 13.83
N ALA A 889 21.62 28.87 14.60
CA ALA A 889 21.63 30.33 14.81
C ALA A 889 22.87 30.84 15.55
N TYR A 890 23.36 30.11 16.58
CA TYR A 890 24.58 30.49 17.29
C TYR A 890 25.83 30.27 16.42
N SER A 891 25.86 29.19 15.62
CA SER A 891 27.00 28.91 14.73
C SER A 891 27.18 29.97 13.63
N ILE A 892 26.08 30.40 13.00
CA ILE A 892 26.09 31.48 11.99
C ILE A 892 26.44 32.83 12.66
N ALA A 893 25.89 33.12 13.84
CA ALA A 893 26.23 34.34 14.59
C ALA A 893 27.71 34.41 15.03
N SER A 894 28.37 33.26 15.16
CA SER A 894 29.81 33.10 15.37
C SER A 894 30.64 33.03 14.09
N GLY A 895 30.05 33.27 12.90
CA GLY A 895 30.76 33.42 11.63
C GLY A 895 30.93 32.15 10.78
N LEU A 896 30.26 31.03 11.11
CA LEU A 896 30.31 29.83 10.27
C LEU A 896 29.31 29.89 9.10
N ASP A 897 29.70 29.30 7.95
CA ASP A 897 28.87 29.22 6.75
C ASP A 897 27.51 28.53 7.00
N GLU A 898 26.45 29.18 6.52
CA GLU A 898 25.07 28.73 6.69
C GLU A 898 24.81 27.37 6.04
N LYS A 899 25.39 27.08 4.85
CA LYS A 899 25.17 25.80 4.16
C LYS A 899 25.83 24.66 4.95
N TRP A 900 27.12 24.80 5.29
CA TRP A 900 27.90 23.83 6.05
C TRP A 900 27.29 23.52 7.43
N VAL A 901 26.92 24.56 8.18
CA VAL A 901 26.29 24.42 9.51
C VAL A 901 25.01 23.59 9.42
N LYS A 902 24.19 23.80 8.38
CA LYS A 902 22.91 23.08 8.22
C LYS A 902 23.09 21.64 7.78
N CYS A 903 24.14 21.31 7.02
CA CYS A 903 24.44 19.94 6.60
C CYS A 903 24.57 18.94 7.76
N ALA A 904 25.14 19.37 8.90
CA ALA A 904 25.37 18.49 10.06
C ALA A 904 24.09 17.95 10.73
N ASP A 905 22.93 18.60 10.54
CA ASP A 905 21.65 18.22 11.12
C ASP A 905 20.70 17.51 10.11
N ILE A 906 21.12 17.29 8.86
CA ILE A 906 20.26 16.72 7.80
C ILE A 906 19.82 15.29 8.13
N GLY A 907 18.54 15.11 8.42
CA GLY A 907 17.94 13.81 8.75
C GLY A 907 17.62 13.61 10.23
N LEU A 908 17.94 14.58 11.10
CA LEU A 908 17.36 14.63 12.44
C LEU A 908 15.81 14.63 12.38
N PRO A 909 15.12 14.09 13.40
CA PRO A 909 13.66 14.20 13.49
C PRO A 909 13.20 15.66 13.42
N GLN A 910 12.24 15.95 12.55
CA GLN A 910 11.67 17.29 12.39
C GLN A 910 10.52 17.50 13.39
N PRO A 911 10.42 18.67 14.07
CA PRO A 911 9.33 18.95 14.99
C PRO A 911 8.04 19.33 14.26
N ASP A 912 6.90 19.11 14.93
CA ASP A 912 5.58 19.49 14.44
C ASP A 912 5.32 21.00 14.61
N ILE A 913 5.84 21.59 15.69
CA ILE A 913 5.69 23.00 16.03
C ILE A 913 6.94 23.53 16.74
N VAL A 914 7.33 24.77 16.42
CA VAL A 914 8.43 25.50 17.07
C VAL A 914 7.87 26.74 17.75
N LEU A 915 8.13 26.89 19.04
CA LEU A 915 7.65 28.01 19.85
C LEU A 915 8.82 28.95 20.14
N ARG A 916 8.88 30.10 19.45
CA ARG A 916 9.99 31.07 19.59
C ARG A 916 9.69 32.09 20.67
N PHE A 917 10.51 32.12 21.71
CA PHE A 917 10.39 33.06 22.83
C PHE A 917 11.19 34.33 22.54
N ASP A 918 10.49 35.34 22.02
CA ASP A 918 11.05 36.65 21.72
C ASP A 918 11.10 37.50 22.99
N VAL A 919 12.31 37.85 23.40
CA VAL A 919 12.62 38.75 24.51
C VAL A 919 13.64 39.77 24.01
N ASP A 920 13.52 41.02 24.45
CA ASP A 920 14.54 42.02 24.15
C ASP A 920 15.82 41.71 24.93
N THR A 921 16.99 41.82 24.30
CA THR A 921 18.27 41.41 24.91
C THR A 921 18.55 42.11 26.23
N ASP A 922 18.14 43.37 26.32
CA ASP A 922 18.41 44.21 27.48
C ASP A 922 17.46 43.84 28.65
N VAL A 923 16.28 43.26 28.34
CA VAL A 923 15.34 42.63 29.30
C VAL A 923 15.78 41.20 29.65
N ALA A 924 16.48 40.49 28.75
CA ALA A 924 17.09 39.20 29.05
C ALA A 924 18.31 39.34 29.96
N ALA A 925 19.14 40.37 29.76
CA ALA A 925 20.32 40.68 30.58
C ALA A 925 19.98 41.10 32.02
N GLN A 926 18.79 41.67 32.24
CA GLN A 926 18.28 41.98 33.59
C GLN A 926 17.82 40.74 34.38
N ARG A 927 17.83 39.54 33.78
CA ARG A 927 17.44 38.29 34.45
C ARG A 927 18.66 37.61 35.06
N GLY A 928 18.57 37.26 36.34
CA GLY A 928 19.71 36.82 37.15
C GLY A 928 20.58 35.72 36.53
N GLY A 929 21.90 35.89 36.67
CA GLY A 929 22.96 35.00 36.17
C GLY A 929 23.29 35.14 34.67
N PHE A 930 22.80 36.19 33.98
CA PHE A 930 23.21 36.45 32.60
C PHE A 930 24.70 36.83 32.54
N GLY A 931 25.48 36.09 31.75
CA GLY A 931 26.93 36.31 31.57
C GLY A 931 27.79 35.23 32.24
N ASP A 932 27.17 34.33 33.02
CA ASP A 932 27.84 33.18 33.65
C ASP A 932 28.42 32.26 32.56
N GLU A 933 27.62 31.90 31.54
CA GLU A 933 28.04 31.01 30.45
C GLU A 933 28.65 31.76 29.25
N ARG A 934 29.64 31.16 28.56
CA ARG A 934 30.47 31.74 27.48
C ARG A 934 29.69 32.37 26.33
N LEU A 935 28.45 31.94 26.08
CA LEU A 935 27.59 32.45 24.99
C LEU A 935 26.57 33.52 25.44
N GLU A 936 26.51 33.87 26.73
CA GLU A 936 25.60 34.90 27.25
C GLU A 936 26.17 36.33 27.11
N CYS A 937 26.76 36.64 25.95
CA CYS A 937 27.21 38.00 25.61
C CYS A 937 26.11 38.77 24.87
N ASN A 938 25.82 40.01 25.29
CA ASN A 938 24.76 40.85 24.69
C ASN A 938 24.93 41.04 23.17
N GLU A 939 26.16 41.23 22.68
CA GLU A 939 26.40 41.42 21.24
C GLU A 939 26.13 40.14 20.44
N LEU A 940 26.54 38.98 20.98
CA LEU A 940 26.26 37.68 20.37
C LEU A 940 24.76 37.38 20.40
N GLN A 941 24.07 37.62 21.51
CA GLN A 941 22.61 37.41 21.62
C GLN A 941 21.83 38.33 20.64
N LYS A 942 22.32 39.56 20.38
CA LYS A 942 21.77 40.45 19.33
C LYS A 942 21.93 39.84 17.92
N LYS A 943 23.11 39.29 17.58
CA LYS A 943 23.34 38.57 16.31
C LYS A 943 22.47 37.31 16.20
N VAL A 944 22.44 36.47 17.23
CA VAL A 944 21.63 35.24 17.31
C VAL A 944 20.14 35.53 17.11
N LEU A 945 19.62 36.63 17.66
CA LEU A 945 18.21 37.02 17.46
C LEU A 945 17.89 37.35 15.99
N ILE A 946 18.84 37.93 15.26
CA ILE A 946 18.70 38.24 13.84
C ILE A 946 18.69 36.94 13.03
N GLU A 947 19.65 36.04 13.25
CA GLU A 947 19.71 34.76 12.53
C GLU A 947 18.51 33.85 12.85
N MET A 948 18.10 33.75 14.13
CA MET A 948 16.89 33.01 14.52
C MET A 948 15.58 33.68 14.04
N LYS A 949 15.62 34.94 13.58
CA LYS A 949 14.51 35.57 12.84
C LYS A 949 14.51 35.23 11.34
N LYS A 950 15.65 34.91 10.73
CA LYS A 950 15.74 34.40 9.33
C LYS A 950 15.31 32.94 9.22
N LEU A 951 15.57 32.11 10.25
CA LEU A 951 15.31 30.66 10.23
C LEU A 951 13.84 30.23 10.36
N THR A 952 12.87 31.16 10.34
CA THR A 952 11.47 30.84 10.65
C THR A 952 10.63 30.46 9.45
N ASP A 953 9.89 29.36 9.59
CA ASP A 953 8.86 28.88 8.66
C ASP A 953 7.47 28.84 9.32
N GLU A 954 6.44 28.38 8.60
CA GLU A 954 5.03 28.34 9.02
C GLU A 954 4.79 27.61 10.36
N ARG A 955 5.67 26.69 10.77
CA ARG A 955 5.58 25.95 12.05
C ARG A 955 6.05 26.77 13.25
N TRP A 956 6.70 27.91 13.01
CA TRP A 956 7.18 28.80 14.05
C TRP A 956 6.05 29.70 14.54
N LYS A 957 5.60 29.51 15.78
CA LYS A 957 4.66 30.42 16.43
C LYS A 957 5.44 31.28 17.44
N ILE A 958 5.31 32.60 17.32
CA ILE A 958 6.03 33.57 18.15
C ILE A 958 5.29 33.71 19.49
N VAL A 959 6.03 33.62 20.59
CA VAL A 959 5.57 33.89 21.95
C VAL A 959 6.32 35.12 22.45
N ASN A 960 5.59 36.20 22.74
CA ASN A 960 6.17 37.39 23.36
C ASN A 960 6.56 37.05 24.81
N ALA A 961 7.85 37.07 25.11
CA ALA A 961 8.44 36.70 26.40
C ALA A 961 8.88 37.91 27.26
N ASN A 962 8.47 39.13 26.86
CA ASN A 962 8.54 40.34 27.70
C ASN A 962 7.35 40.45 28.67
N ASP A 963 6.24 39.72 28.41
CA ASP A 963 5.05 39.65 29.26
C ASP A 963 5.32 38.86 30.56
N SER A 964 4.45 39.07 31.55
CA SER A 964 4.32 38.28 32.78
C SER A 964 4.35 36.77 32.54
N MET A 965 4.95 36.00 33.46
CA MET A 965 5.14 34.55 33.32
C MET A 965 3.84 33.77 33.03
N GLU A 966 2.70 34.27 33.50
CA GLU A 966 1.38 33.69 33.32
C GLU A 966 0.70 34.13 32.00
N GLY A 967 0.89 35.39 31.58
CA GLY A 967 0.51 35.86 30.23
C GLY A 967 1.22 35.05 29.14
N VAL A 968 2.54 34.92 29.23
CA VAL A 968 3.38 34.07 28.36
C VAL A 968 2.86 32.63 28.29
N HIS A 969 2.45 32.05 29.42
CA HIS A 969 1.92 30.68 29.48
C HIS A 969 0.57 30.54 28.76
N ASN A 970 -0.30 31.54 28.87
CA ASN A 970 -1.64 31.53 28.29
C ASN A 970 -1.63 31.86 26.78
N GLN A 971 -0.75 32.74 26.31
CA GLN A 971 -0.52 32.95 24.87
C GLN A 971 -0.12 31.63 24.18
N ARG A 972 0.88 30.95 24.75
CA ARG A 972 1.42 29.67 24.26
C ARG A 972 0.39 28.54 24.23
N ARG A 973 -0.54 28.47 25.20
CA ARG A 973 -1.61 27.45 25.22
C ARG A 973 -2.48 27.49 23.95
N LYS A 974 -2.87 28.69 23.51
CA LYS A 974 -3.72 28.84 22.31
C LYS A 974 -3.03 28.33 21.03
N GLN A 975 -1.71 28.55 20.92
CA GLN A 975 -0.91 28.09 19.78
C GLN A 975 -0.75 26.56 19.75
N GLU A 976 -0.73 25.89 20.91
CA GLU A 976 -0.66 24.42 21.00
C GLU A 976 -1.96 23.74 20.57
N GLU A 977 -3.12 24.30 20.94
CA GLU A 977 -4.42 23.75 20.55
C GLU A 977 -4.70 23.92 19.05
N MET A 978 -4.06 24.88 18.38
CA MET A 978 -4.02 24.97 16.91
C MET A 978 -3.18 23.84 16.28
N GLY A 979 -1.93 23.65 16.72
CA GLY A 979 -1.05 22.59 16.20
C GLY A 979 -1.60 21.17 16.39
N LYS A 980 -2.45 20.96 17.41
CA LYS A 980 -3.19 19.70 17.60
C LYS A 980 -4.20 19.38 16.49
N MET A 981 -4.75 20.37 15.79
CA MET A 981 -5.64 20.14 14.64
C MET A 981 -4.85 19.80 13.37
N GLU A 982 -3.67 20.40 13.17
CA GLU A 982 -2.76 20.07 12.08
C GLU A 982 -2.20 18.64 12.24
N GLY A 983 -1.90 18.22 13.47
CA GLY A 983 -1.34 16.90 13.81
C GLY A 983 -2.28 15.69 13.70
N GLU A 984 -3.55 15.83 13.29
CA GLU A 984 -4.45 14.68 13.09
C GLU A 984 -4.25 13.96 11.73
N TYR A 985 -3.48 14.51 10.80
CA TYR A 985 -3.31 13.95 9.46
C TYR A 985 -2.13 12.95 9.31
N SER A 986 -2.37 11.88 8.54
CA SER A 986 -1.39 10.98 7.92
C SER A 986 -0.49 10.15 8.86
N TYR A 987 -0.93 8.91 9.13
CA TYR A 987 -0.10 7.85 9.74
C TYR A 987 0.70 7.10 8.66
N ASP A 988 1.57 7.81 7.94
CA ASP A 988 2.39 7.23 6.87
C ASP A 988 3.82 6.92 7.34
N ILE A 989 4.13 5.63 7.47
CA ILE A 989 5.48 5.14 7.78
C ILE A 989 6.47 5.52 6.67
N GLU A 990 5.98 5.75 5.44
CA GLU A 990 6.80 6.21 4.30
C GLU A 990 7.25 7.69 4.46
N LYS A 991 6.52 8.55 5.19
CA LYS A 991 6.90 9.97 5.38
C LYS A 991 8.17 10.17 6.20
N MET A 992 8.60 9.19 7.01
CA MET A 992 9.93 9.22 7.64
C MET A 992 11.10 9.19 6.64
N SER A 993 10.85 8.91 5.35
CA SER A 993 11.86 9.02 4.28
C SER A 993 11.82 10.36 3.52
N TYR A 994 10.77 11.18 3.69
CA TYR A 994 10.38 12.20 2.70
C TYR A 994 10.29 13.64 3.24
N HIS A 995 10.88 13.94 4.39
CA HIS A 995 10.98 15.30 4.95
C HIS A 995 12.43 15.80 5.07
N ARG A 996 13.21 15.64 3.99
CA ARG A 996 14.42 16.45 3.76
C ARG A 996 14.06 17.80 3.12
N ARG A 997 13.35 18.63 3.89
CA ARG A 997 13.14 20.06 3.59
C ARG A 997 13.26 20.89 4.87
N ILE A 998 14.50 21.09 5.29
CA ILE A 998 15.07 22.42 5.53
C ILE A 998 16.44 22.43 4.85
N CYS A 999 16.63 23.40 3.94
CA CYS A 999 17.89 23.87 3.35
C CYS A 999 18.67 23.00 2.32
N VAL A 1000 18.68 23.55 1.09
CA VAL A 1000 19.74 23.54 0.05
C VAL A 1000 19.83 22.30 -0.86
N ASP A 1001 19.30 22.53 -2.08
CA ASP A 1001 19.68 22.03 -3.42
C ASP A 1001 19.73 20.50 -3.69
N GLU A 1002 19.48 20.13 -4.96
CA GLU A 1002 19.08 18.77 -5.35
C GLU A 1002 20.25 17.76 -5.45
N ASP A 1003 21.50 18.23 -5.52
CA ASP A 1003 22.68 17.42 -5.85
C ASP A 1003 23.16 16.46 -4.73
N VAL A 1004 22.63 16.58 -3.50
CA VAL A 1004 23.05 15.77 -2.34
C VAL A 1004 22.39 14.36 -2.31
N GLU A 1005 21.48 14.10 -3.24
CA GLU A 1005 20.70 12.86 -3.39
C GLU A 1005 21.55 11.60 -3.73
N GLU A 1006 22.77 11.75 -4.26
CA GLU A 1006 23.64 10.63 -4.67
C GLU A 1006 24.45 10.05 -3.47
N MET A 1007 25.13 10.92 -2.71
CA MET A 1007 25.99 10.55 -1.57
C MET A 1007 25.24 9.70 -0.52
N GLY A 1008 24.06 10.14 -0.10
CA GLY A 1008 23.25 9.42 0.89
C GLY A 1008 22.73 8.04 0.43
N ARG A 1009 22.82 7.71 -0.86
CA ARG A 1009 22.51 6.37 -1.40
C ARG A 1009 23.72 5.42 -1.34
N ILE A 1010 24.91 5.91 -1.00
CA ILE A 1010 26.15 5.12 -0.89
C ILE A 1010 26.32 4.62 0.55
N GLU A 1011 26.24 5.51 1.56
CA GLU A 1011 26.39 5.14 2.98
C GLU A 1011 25.39 4.07 3.43
N TYR A 1012 24.11 4.21 3.06
CA TYR A 1012 23.08 3.23 3.43
C TYR A 1012 23.29 1.83 2.80
N LYS A 1013 24.05 1.74 1.70
CA LYS A 1013 24.50 0.44 1.15
C LYS A 1013 25.70 -0.09 1.94
N TRP A 1014 26.62 0.77 2.34
CA TRP A 1014 27.82 0.44 3.12
C TRP A 1014 27.48 -0.12 4.51
N ASP A 1015 26.62 0.55 5.27
CA ASP A 1015 26.15 0.07 6.58
C ASP A 1015 25.50 -1.31 6.49
N ARG A 1016 24.64 -1.51 5.47
CA ARG A 1016 23.96 -2.79 5.25
C ARG A 1016 24.95 -3.89 4.83
N TYR A 1017 26.03 -3.55 4.13
CA TYR A 1017 27.09 -4.48 3.75
C TYR A 1017 27.93 -4.90 4.96
N GLU A 1018 28.39 -3.96 5.77
CA GLU A 1018 29.11 -4.25 7.03
C GLU A 1018 28.24 -5.04 8.03
N MET A 1019 26.94 -4.74 8.13
CA MET A 1019 26.03 -5.48 9.00
C MET A 1019 25.87 -6.95 8.55
N MET A 1020 25.71 -7.22 7.25
CA MET A 1020 25.68 -8.60 6.72
C MET A 1020 27.03 -9.33 6.84
N LYS A 1021 28.14 -8.60 6.69
CA LYS A 1021 29.50 -9.13 6.86
C LYS A 1021 29.74 -9.58 8.32
N ARG A 1022 29.23 -8.83 9.30
CA ARG A 1022 29.26 -9.20 10.72
C ARG A 1022 28.34 -10.37 11.06
N GLU A 1023 27.15 -10.47 10.47
CA GLU A 1023 26.30 -11.67 10.63
C GLU A 1023 26.97 -12.94 10.06
N ASN A 1024 27.71 -12.84 8.96
CA ASN A 1024 28.44 -13.96 8.35
C ASN A 1024 29.75 -14.32 9.08
N GLN A 1025 30.27 -13.46 9.97
CA GLN A 1025 31.37 -13.81 10.90
C GLN A 1025 30.88 -14.43 12.22
N TYR A 1026 29.56 -14.42 12.47
CA TYR A 1026 28.92 -14.97 13.67
C TYR A 1026 28.19 -16.31 13.42
N ARG A 1027 28.41 -16.92 12.25
CA ARG A 1027 27.83 -18.21 11.81
C ARG A 1027 28.92 -19.23 11.49
#